data_AF-O67594-F1
#
_entry.id   AF-O67594-F1
#
_cell.length_a   1.000
_cell.length_b   1.000
_cell.length_c   1.000
_cell.angle_alpha   90.00
_cell.angle_beta   90.00
_cell.angle_gamma   90.00
#
_symmetry.space_group_name_H-M   'P 1'
#
loop_
_entity.id
_entity.type
_entity.pdbx_description
1 polymer ?
#
loop_
_entity_poly.entity_id
_entity_poly.type
_entity_poly.pdbx_seq_one_letter_code
_entity_poly.pdbx_strand_id
1 'polypeptide(L)'
;MKPNLAYSSREDFPKSWPQFLLFLFFWLGISFIILALLPGRAWDLKFHGFLAIAAIGVWRYTWFAINALNALIYNFYVYPKYRRILKKVKNPYPRRLYFMIPSYKESPRVSEIVFMSLVQECYKIPSEVYVFVAVGSKKEADFIEQVVRAYDYKEKIKLIFLYQELGKRVAMGHTLRAISRHFTHPLYFHRDYKDDLIVFMDGDTVLGKDVLKKTLPLFKLSPKIAAVTTDEEVHYIGKNFLLLLWYRLKFARRHMMMMSHSLYRKVLTLTGRFSVFRAHVVLNEEFIRFVEADKLEHYLFGKFRFLMGDDKSTWFYLLKNGWDMLYAPDALTWSVEERSGNFFKISISLMFRWYGNMLRNNWRAIKLGPKKIGSWFIWWAIVDQRISMWTSLVGPTGATLLSLFISPFYWVFYAVWVIWIRTLQLTWLFFISRLTPHILHLLLQVYDKWVGSVVKIYASSNLAKQSWAKHAKQEIQAKIHSFKTLRTMLRYGLIVLYITLYVYFVGLYVGVFKLPRFGPLPLPGLAFSAEIKDCKEGLESKIEMALKRGVNEIYIEQGTYCVYRPVKINTSNITLKGKGKVLIISKIKGEDKSVIEVSGSKGKKLGYTLKGVRKGESELLLDREVKGKLNYVWIGAPNTEEFLKSIGSRVWKKEKPFLRQGIYRVEEVRRNRIILSEPVEIDYPPNSVVYAPEFVKNVRIENLTLYQEVPDHDPREVEYVYENLFPGYKVDGIRLRWVSESSLINVKVLMAGSHPLSLENSYGVKVKNFKAFGSWNKGKGGNGYVRIYKSHRIVFVKCYVKGVRHFVIQWASSRNVVKNCTFFVDVNFHGGYSRFNTVKDSEIIIPKGHPWSPVEKTPPDAHWAPPDGEENKVLNTKIILN
;
A
#
# COMPACT_ATOMS: atom_id res chain seq x y z
N MET A 1 -54.20 25.42 -2.76
CA MET A 1 -53.12 25.39 -1.74
C MET A 1 -51.83 25.90 -2.38
N LYS A 2 -51.31 27.06 -1.97
CA LYS A 2 -49.93 27.45 -2.35
C LYS A 2 -49.00 26.42 -1.69
N PRO A 3 -48.24 25.60 -2.42
CA PRO A 3 -47.25 24.76 -1.77
C PRO A 3 -46.24 25.72 -1.13
N ASN A 4 -46.18 25.73 0.20
CA ASN A 4 -45.16 26.43 0.96
C ASN A 4 -43.82 25.72 0.71
N LEU A 5 -43.28 25.95 -0.48
CA LEU A 5 -41.92 25.64 -0.91
C LEU A 5 -41.00 26.72 -0.32
N ALA A 6 -41.08 26.93 1.00
CA ALA A 6 -40.17 27.79 1.73
C ALA A 6 -38.82 27.06 1.77
N TYR A 7 -37.98 27.33 0.78
CA TYR A 7 -36.68 26.69 0.64
C TYR A 7 -35.58 27.68 0.93
N SER A 8 -34.58 27.21 1.68
CA SER A 8 -33.46 28.01 2.15
C SER A 8 -32.70 28.62 0.97
N SER A 9 -32.99 29.90 0.70
CA SER A 9 -32.09 30.75 -0.06
C SER A 9 -30.77 30.89 0.72
N ARG A 10 -29.75 31.47 0.10
CA ARG A 10 -28.54 31.90 0.84
C ARG A 10 -28.87 32.84 2.03
N GLU A 11 -30.10 33.35 2.13
CA GLU A 11 -30.56 34.23 3.21
C GLU A 11 -30.78 33.48 4.54
N ASP A 12 -30.88 32.14 4.54
CA ASP A 12 -30.95 31.32 5.77
C ASP A 12 -29.56 30.91 6.31
N PHE A 13 -28.47 31.36 5.67
CA PHE A 13 -27.11 31.06 6.13
C PHE A 13 -26.81 31.54 7.57
N PRO A 14 -27.33 32.67 8.07
CA PRO A 14 -27.22 33.05 9.47
C PRO A 14 -27.85 32.03 10.44
N LYS A 15 -28.98 31.41 10.04
CA LYS A 15 -29.74 30.47 10.90
C LYS A 15 -29.11 29.09 10.99
N SER A 16 -28.17 28.75 10.12
CA SER A 16 -27.49 27.45 10.09
C SER A 16 -26.22 27.39 10.96
N TRP A 17 -25.72 28.53 11.43
CA TRP A 17 -24.51 28.62 12.27
C TRP A 17 -24.60 27.86 13.59
N PRO A 18 -25.68 27.96 14.40
CA PRO A 18 -25.77 27.22 15.66
C PRO A 18 -25.65 25.70 15.44
N GLN A 19 -26.31 25.18 14.41
CA GLN A 19 -26.24 23.76 14.06
C GLN A 19 -24.84 23.36 13.56
N PHE A 20 -24.19 24.20 12.77
CA PHE A 20 -22.83 23.98 12.30
C PHE A 20 -21.81 23.98 13.46
N LEU A 21 -21.91 24.95 14.38
CA LEU A 21 -21.06 25.03 15.57
C LEU A 21 -21.28 23.83 16.49
N LEU A 22 -22.55 23.43 16.72
CA LEU A 22 -22.86 22.21 17.47
C LEU A 22 -22.21 20.97 16.82
N PHE A 23 -22.33 20.82 15.50
CA PHE A 23 -21.66 19.75 14.77
C PHE A 23 -20.14 19.75 14.96
N LEU A 24 -19.51 20.93 14.85
CA LEU A 24 -18.07 21.10 14.97
C LEU A 24 -17.58 20.76 16.38
N PHE A 25 -18.18 21.36 17.40
CA PHE A 25 -17.82 21.14 18.81
C PHE A 25 -18.10 19.71 19.24
N PHE A 26 -19.20 19.10 18.80
CA PHE A 26 -19.50 17.71 19.11
C PHE A 26 -18.40 16.76 18.64
N TRP A 27 -17.98 16.85 17.37
CA TRP A 27 -16.97 15.93 16.83
C TRP A 27 -15.55 16.25 17.28
N LEU A 28 -15.19 17.54 17.43
CA LEU A 28 -13.89 17.91 17.99
C LEU A 28 -13.81 17.53 19.47
N GLY A 29 -14.86 17.77 20.25
CA GLY A 29 -14.95 17.37 21.65
C GLY A 29 -14.85 15.85 21.84
N ILE A 30 -15.59 15.05 21.07
CA ILE A 30 -15.46 13.58 21.08
C ILE A 30 -14.03 13.16 20.76
N SER A 31 -13.41 13.74 19.74
CA SER A 31 -12.05 13.37 19.36
C SER A 31 -11.03 13.70 20.47
N PHE A 32 -11.20 14.83 21.15
CA PHE A 32 -10.37 15.23 22.29
C PHE A 32 -10.57 14.28 23.48
N ILE A 33 -11.82 13.96 23.82
CA ILE A 33 -12.14 13.00 24.89
C ILE A 33 -11.51 11.64 24.59
N ILE A 34 -11.62 11.14 23.35
CA ILE A 34 -11.00 9.87 22.96
C ILE A 34 -9.49 9.90 23.18
N LEU A 35 -8.81 10.97 22.76
CA LEU A 35 -7.35 11.10 22.92
C LEU A 35 -6.93 11.27 24.39
N ALA A 36 -7.71 11.99 25.18
CA ALA A 36 -7.44 12.22 26.61
C ALA A 36 -7.60 10.95 27.45
N LEU A 37 -8.50 10.04 27.05
CA LEU A 37 -8.72 8.76 27.72
C LEU A 37 -7.73 7.66 27.31
N LEU A 38 -6.80 7.94 26.39
CA LEU A 38 -5.80 6.95 25.98
C LEU A 38 -4.72 6.76 27.07
N PRO A 39 -4.39 5.50 27.43
CA PRO A 39 -3.31 5.24 28.39
C PRO A 39 -1.95 5.62 27.78
N GLY A 40 -0.97 5.95 28.62
CA GLY A 40 0.38 6.37 28.20
C GLY A 40 1.02 5.44 27.14
N ARG A 41 0.87 4.11 27.32
CA ARG A 41 1.34 3.08 26.36
C ARG A 41 0.80 3.20 24.92
N ALA A 42 -0.31 3.91 24.71
CA ALA A 42 -0.85 4.15 23.38
C ALA A 42 0.04 5.13 22.58
N TRP A 43 0.73 6.03 23.27
CA TRP A 43 1.61 7.04 22.66
C TRP A 43 3.00 6.50 22.31
N ASP A 44 3.37 5.33 22.84
CA ASP A 44 4.64 4.64 22.53
C ASP A 44 4.64 3.92 21.16
N LEU A 45 3.56 4.02 20.38
CA LEU A 45 3.43 3.35 19.09
C LEU A 45 4.34 3.95 18.03
N LYS A 46 4.99 3.07 17.25
CA LYS A 46 5.90 3.47 16.16
C LYS A 46 5.17 4.24 15.06
N PHE A 47 5.69 5.42 14.71
CA PHE A 47 5.08 6.35 13.75
C PHE A 47 5.07 5.85 12.28
N HIS A 48 5.89 4.85 11.93
CA HIS A 48 6.08 4.40 10.54
C HIS A 48 4.80 3.84 9.89
N GLY A 49 3.96 3.11 10.62
CA GLY A 49 2.69 2.57 10.08
C GLY A 49 1.68 3.69 9.75
N PHE A 50 1.69 4.78 10.53
CA PHE A 50 0.86 5.95 10.29
C PHE A 50 1.32 6.79 9.10
N LEU A 51 2.63 6.98 8.93
CA LEU A 51 3.19 7.71 7.79
C LEU A 51 2.79 7.08 6.44
N ALA A 52 2.75 5.75 6.36
CA ALA A 52 2.30 5.05 5.16
C ALA A 52 0.83 5.40 4.84
N ILE A 53 -0.09 5.20 5.79
CA ILE A 53 -1.51 5.53 5.60
C ILE A 53 -1.68 7.03 5.26
N ALA A 54 -0.88 7.89 5.90
CA ALA A 54 -0.90 9.32 5.67
C ALA A 54 -0.52 9.72 4.24
N ALA A 55 0.44 9.06 3.57
CA ALA A 55 0.84 9.46 2.21
C ALA A 55 -0.28 9.27 1.16
N ILE A 56 -1.02 8.15 1.21
CA ILE A 56 -2.23 7.99 0.37
C ILE A 56 -3.31 8.98 0.81
N GLY A 57 -3.43 9.24 2.12
CA GLY A 57 -4.27 10.30 2.67
C GLY A 57 -3.98 11.66 2.03
N VAL A 58 -2.72 12.10 2.03
CA VAL A 58 -2.26 13.37 1.46
C VAL A 58 -2.68 13.49 0.00
N TRP A 59 -2.48 12.46 -0.83
CA TRP A 59 -2.98 12.48 -2.21
C TRP A 59 -4.50 12.66 -2.26
N ARG A 60 -5.27 11.87 -1.51
CA ARG A 60 -6.74 11.95 -1.52
C ARG A 60 -7.26 13.31 -1.04
N TYR A 61 -6.60 13.92 -0.06
CA TYR A 61 -7.00 15.21 0.50
C TYR A 61 -6.56 16.37 -0.38
N THR A 62 -5.39 16.26 -1.00
CA THR A 62 -4.96 17.20 -2.06
C THR A 62 -5.96 17.18 -3.21
N TRP A 63 -6.41 16.00 -3.64
CA TRP A 63 -7.42 15.89 -4.69
C TRP A 63 -8.77 16.49 -4.28
N PHE A 64 -9.18 16.32 -3.01
CA PHE A 64 -10.37 17.00 -2.48
C PHE A 64 -10.19 18.52 -2.47
N ALA A 65 -9.06 19.03 -1.96
CA ALA A 65 -8.75 20.44 -1.87
C ALA A 65 -8.73 21.12 -3.25
N ILE A 66 -8.11 20.49 -4.25
CA ILE A 66 -8.13 20.97 -5.65
C ILE A 66 -9.57 21.10 -6.15
N ASN A 67 -10.42 20.09 -5.92
CA ASN A 67 -11.82 20.15 -6.34
C ASN A 67 -12.62 21.23 -5.59
N ALA A 68 -12.39 21.38 -4.29
CA ALA A 68 -13.03 22.43 -3.48
C ALA A 68 -12.60 23.83 -3.95
N LEU A 69 -11.31 24.04 -4.21
CA LEU A 69 -10.78 25.30 -4.71
C LEU A 69 -11.32 25.62 -6.11
N ASN A 70 -11.30 24.65 -7.03
CA ASN A 70 -11.88 24.84 -8.36
C ASN A 70 -13.36 25.18 -8.29
N ALA A 71 -14.10 24.57 -7.36
CA ALA A 71 -15.51 24.88 -7.13
C ALA A 71 -15.70 26.32 -6.64
N LEU A 72 -14.88 26.79 -5.70
CA LEU A 72 -14.88 28.18 -5.25
C LEU A 72 -14.54 29.16 -6.38
N ILE A 73 -13.49 28.87 -7.15
CA ILE A 73 -13.07 29.69 -8.30
C ILE A 73 -14.22 29.80 -9.29
N TYR A 74 -14.87 28.68 -9.61
CA TYR A 74 -16.01 28.68 -10.51
C TYR A 74 -17.18 29.50 -9.97
N ASN A 75 -17.55 29.28 -8.71
CA ASN A 75 -18.73 29.91 -8.09
C ASN A 75 -18.57 31.42 -7.88
N PHE A 76 -17.40 31.87 -7.44
CA PHE A 76 -17.18 33.26 -7.04
C PHE A 76 -16.57 34.13 -8.13
N TYR A 77 -15.87 33.55 -9.11
CA TYR A 77 -15.17 34.32 -10.14
C TYR A 77 -15.66 34.03 -11.56
N VAL A 78 -15.61 32.76 -11.99
CA VAL A 78 -15.87 32.41 -13.40
C VAL A 78 -17.35 32.51 -13.76
N TYR A 79 -18.21 31.94 -12.94
CA TYR A 79 -19.65 31.94 -13.21
C TYR A 79 -20.28 33.34 -13.09
N PRO A 80 -19.92 34.18 -12.10
CA PRO A 80 -20.35 35.58 -12.08
C PRO A 80 -19.86 36.38 -13.29
N LYS A 81 -18.66 36.11 -13.81
CA LYS A 81 -18.18 36.69 -15.08
C LYS A 81 -19.09 36.31 -16.24
N TYR A 82 -19.48 35.04 -16.36
CA TYR A 82 -20.46 34.61 -17.35
C TYR A 82 -21.79 35.36 -17.22
N ARG A 83 -22.30 35.54 -15.99
CA ARG A 83 -23.52 36.32 -15.75
C ARG A 83 -23.39 37.77 -16.19
N ARG A 84 -22.28 38.44 -15.92
CA ARG A 84 -22.04 39.83 -16.36
C ARG A 84 -22.00 39.96 -17.89
N ILE A 85 -21.40 38.99 -18.58
CA ILE A 85 -21.38 38.94 -20.05
C ILE A 85 -22.81 38.80 -20.59
N LEU A 86 -23.60 37.88 -20.02
CA LEU A 86 -24.94 37.59 -20.49
C LEU A 86 -25.95 38.72 -20.26
N LYS A 87 -25.74 39.58 -19.26
CA LYS A 87 -26.55 40.79 -19.08
C LYS A 87 -26.46 41.76 -20.26
N LYS A 88 -25.40 41.68 -21.08
CA LYS A 88 -25.19 42.54 -22.26
C LYS A 88 -25.74 41.94 -23.57
N VAL A 89 -26.25 40.72 -23.54
CA VAL A 89 -26.77 40.04 -24.74
C VAL A 89 -28.20 40.51 -25.03
N LYS A 90 -28.43 41.11 -26.20
CA LYS A 90 -29.75 41.63 -26.61
C LYS A 90 -30.82 40.54 -26.74
N ASN A 91 -30.47 39.40 -27.37
CA ASN A 91 -31.37 38.26 -27.60
C ASN A 91 -30.87 37.01 -26.88
N PRO A 92 -31.10 36.87 -25.57
CA PRO A 92 -30.52 35.80 -24.76
C PRO A 92 -31.29 34.47 -24.86
N TYR A 93 -32.48 34.45 -25.47
CA TYR A 93 -33.34 33.26 -25.54
C TYR A 93 -33.37 32.66 -26.94
N PRO A 94 -33.56 31.33 -27.07
CA PRO A 94 -33.78 30.70 -28.37
C PRO A 94 -35.17 31.06 -28.90
N ARG A 95 -35.37 30.95 -30.22
CA ARG A 95 -36.70 31.07 -30.81
C ARG A 95 -37.59 29.90 -30.38
N ARG A 96 -37.12 28.67 -30.55
CA ARG A 96 -37.84 27.46 -30.15
C ARG A 96 -37.15 26.73 -29.01
N LEU A 97 -37.97 26.24 -28.09
CA LEU A 97 -37.54 25.39 -26.98
C LEU A 97 -38.35 24.10 -26.99
N TYR A 98 -37.66 22.97 -27.12
CA TYR A 98 -38.26 21.65 -27.01
C TYR A 98 -38.11 21.10 -25.59
N PHE A 99 -39.10 20.38 -25.09
CA PHE A 99 -38.95 19.51 -23.92
C PHE A 99 -39.16 18.07 -24.35
N MET A 100 -38.29 17.19 -23.86
CA MET A 100 -38.43 15.75 -23.95
C MET A 100 -38.55 15.20 -22.53
N ILE A 101 -39.73 14.69 -22.20
CA ILE A 101 -40.09 14.27 -20.85
C ILE A 101 -40.55 12.81 -20.86
N PRO A 102 -39.71 11.85 -20.45
CA PRO A 102 -40.18 10.50 -20.17
C PRO A 102 -40.89 10.46 -18.81
N SER A 103 -42.19 10.18 -18.83
CA SER A 103 -43.03 9.95 -17.65
C SER A 103 -43.57 8.51 -17.67
N TYR A 104 -43.45 7.80 -16.55
CA TYR A 104 -43.95 6.43 -16.48
C TYR A 104 -44.52 6.13 -15.10
N LYS A 105 -45.85 6.13 -14.99
CA LYS A 105 -46.59 5.78 -13.76
C LYS A 105 -46.16 6.63 -12.56
N GLU A 106 -45.92 7.92 -12.77
CA GLU A 106 -45.71 8.85 -11.65
C GLU A 106 -47.05 9.13 -10.93
N SER A 107 -46.98 9.46 -9.65
CA SER A 107 -48.19 9.72 -8.87
C SER A 107 -48.88 11.00 -9.36
N PRO A 108 -50.23 11.11 -9.33
CA PRO A 108 -50.93 12.30 -9.79
C PRO A 108 -50.42 13.60 -9.13
N ARG A 109 -50.09 13.53 -7.83
CA ARG A 109 -49.50 14.65 -7.08
C ARG A 109 -48.14 15.07 -7.63
N VAL A 110 -47.28 14.11 -8.02
CA VAL A 110 -45.97 14.41 -8.62
C VAL A 110 -46.15 15.05 -9.98
N SER A 111 -46.98 14.46 -10.84
CA SER A 111 -47.27 15.00 -12.18
C SER A 111 -47.84 16.42 -12.09
N GLU A 112 -48.78 16.67 -11.17
CA GLU A 112 -49.34 18.00 -10.95
C GLU A 112 -48.25 19.04 -10.66
N ILE A 113 -47.43 18.85 -9.62
CA ILE A 113 -46.40 19.84 -9.24
C ILE A 113 -45.31 20.01 -10.30
N VAL A 114 -44.96 18.95 -11.03
CA VAL A 114 -43.96 18.98 -12.11
C VAL A 114 -44.47 19.83 -13.27
N PHE A 115 -45.63 19.50 -13.82
CA PHE A 115 -46.18 20.22 -14.97
C PHE A 115 -46.61 21.65 -14.62
N MET A 116 -47.10 21.90 -13.39
CA MET A 116 -47.31 23.26 -12.89
C MET A 116 -46.02 24.09 -12.94
N SER A 117 -44.91 23.55 -12.41
CA SER A 117 -43.63 24.27 -12.40
C SER A 117 -43.06 24.50 -13.80
N LEU A 118 -43.23 23.52 -14.70
CA LEU A 118 -42.81 23.62 -16.09
C LEU A 118 -43.51 24.78 -16.79
N VAL A 119 -44.83 24.81 -16.66
CA VAL A 119 -45.67 25.80 -17.31
C VAL A 119 -45.33 27.20 -16.78
N GLN A 120 -45.23 27.38 -15.45
CA GLN A 120 -44.85 28.65 -14.84
C GLN A 120 -43.49 29.18 -15.34
N GLU A 121 -42.50 28.32 -15.55
CA GLU A 121 -41.20 28.74 -16.08
C GLU A 121 -41.24 29.06 -17.58
N CYS A 122 -41.99 28.29 -18.38
CA CYS A 122 -42.15 28.52 -19.82
C CYS A 122 -42.81 29.88 -20.12
N TYR A 123 -43.70 30.36 -19.25
CA TYR A 123 -44.33 31.67 -19.41
C TYR A 123 -43.36 32.84 -19.28
N LYS A 124 -42.30 32.67 -18.50
CA LYS A 124 -41.34 33.74 -18.20
C LYS A 124 -40.34 34.01 -19.33
N ILE A 125 -40.29 33.18 -20.36
CA ILE A 125 -39.36 33.30 -21.49
C ILE A 125 -40.11 33.60 -22.79
N PRO A 126 -39.55 34.30 -23.78
CA PRO A 126 -40.26 34.65 -25.02
C PRO A 126 -40.30 33.51 -26.06
N SER A 127 -39.67 32.36 -25.79
CA SER A 127 -39.55 31.25 -26.75
C SER A 127 -40.88 30.55 -27.04
N GLU A 128 -41.04 30.06 -28.26
CA GLU A 128 -42.09 29.07 -28.62
C GLU A 128 -41.75 27.72 -27.98
N VAL A 129 -42.66 27.16 -27.18
CA VAL A 129 -42.38 25.95 -26.39
C VAL A 129 -43.16 24.75 -26.91
N TYR A 130 -42.44 23.67 -27.20
CA TYR A 130 -42.99 22.39 -27.63
C TYR A 130 -42.65 21.31 -26.60
N VAL A 131 -43.66 20.77 -25.92
CA VAL A 131 -43.49 19.80 -24.82
C VAL A 131 -43.89 18.43 -25.31
N PHE A 132 -42.89 17.57 -25.55
CA PHE A 132 -43.11 16.18 -25.91
C PHE A 132 -43.00 15.31 -24.66
N VAL A 133 -44.12 14.70 -24.28
CA VAL A 133 -44.22 13.82 -23.12
C VAL A 133 -44.41 12.39 -23.58
N ALA A 134 -43.43 11.53 -23.31
CA ALA A 134 -43.58 10.10 -23.49
C ALA A 134 -44.24 9.50 -22.25
N VAL A 135 -45.46 9.01 -22.39
CA VAL A 135 -46.32 8.53 -21.29
C VAL A 135 -46.59 7.03 -21.43
N GLY A 136 -46.80 6.37 -20.29
CA GLY A 136 -47.11 4.94 -20.25
C GLY A 136 -48.57 4.60 -20.50
N SER A 137 -49.49 5.57 -20.43
CA SER A 137 -50.93 5.32 -20.60
C SER A 137 -51.69 6.58 -21.01
N LYS A 138 -52.87 6.40 -21.61
CA LYS A 138 -53.81 7.49 -21.93
C LYS A 138 -54.28 8.24 -20.67
N LYS A 139 -54.56 7.52 -19.59
CA LYS A 139 -54.97 8.11 -18.30
C LYS A 139 -53.95 9.12 -17.76
N GLU A 140 -52.66 8.83 -17.90
CA GLU A 140 -51.58 9.74 -17.51
C GLU A 140 -51.52 10.97 -18.43
N ALA A 141 -51.71 10.77 -19.75
CA ALA A 141 -51.79 11.87 -20.72
C ALA A 141 -52.94 12.84 -20.41
N ASP A 142 -54.14 12.30 -20.22
CA ASP A 142 -55.36 13.07 -19.95
C ASP A 142 -55.21 13.91 -18.66
N PHE A 143 -54.59 13.32 -17.62
CA PHE A 143 -54.31 14.04 -16.38
C PHE A 143 -53.31 15.18 -16.57
N ILE A 144 -52.19 14.93 -17.27
CA ILE A 144 -51.19 15.97 -17.57
C ILE A 144 -51.81 17.10 -18.40
N GLU A 145 -52.63 16.74 -19.40
CA GLU A 145 -53.34 17.71 -20.22
C GLU A 145 -54.30 18.56 -19.38
N GLN A 146 -55.06 17.95 -18.46
CA GLN A 146 -55.92 18.66 -17.52
C GLN A 146 -55.13 19.68 -16.68
N VAL A 147 -54.00 19.27 -16.11
CA VAL A 147 -53.14 20.15 -15.29
C VAL A 147 -52.61 21.33 -16.12
N VAL A 148 -52.14 21.09 -17.34
CA VAL A 148 -51.61 22.15 -18.22
C VAL A 148 -52.72 23.09 -18.71
N ARG A 149 -53.91 22.56 -19.02
CA ARG A 149 -55.08 23.32 -19.49
C ARG A 149 -55.75 24.16 -18.39
N ALA A 150 -55.65 23.76 -17.12
CA ALA A 150 -56.28 24.45 -15.96
C ALA A 150 -55.79 25.88 -15.70
N TYR A 151 -54.98 26.41 -16.62
CA TYR A 151 -53.98 27.41 -16.34
C TYR A 151 -53.98 28.47 -17.48
N ASP A 152 -54.95 28.38 -18.40
CA ASP A 152 -55.28 29.32 -19.50
C ASP A 152 -54.13 29.65 -20.47
N TYR A 153 -53.53 28.60 -21.03
CA TYR A 153 -52.24 28.70 -21.73
C TYR A 153 -52.23 28.24 -23.19
N LYS A 154 -53.38 28.33 -23.86
CA LYS A 154 -53.65 27.61 -25.12
C LYS A 154 -52.74 27.95 -26.31
N GLU A 155 -51.95 29.04 -26.28
CA GLU A 155 -51.21 29.49 -27.47
C GLU A 155 -49.68 29.36 -27.40
N LYS A 156 -49.07 29.37 -26.19
CA LYS A 156 -47.61 29.41 -26.05
C LYS A 156 -46.94 28.04 -25.93
N ILE A 157 -47.64 27.08 -25.31
CA ILE A 157 -47.12 25.75 -25.01
C ILE A 157 -47.89 24.73 -25.86
N LYS A 158 -47.20 24.10 -26.80
CA LYS A 158 -47.74 22.99 -27.60
C LYS A 158 -47.40 21.67 -26.94
N LEU A 159 -48.41 20.96 -26.45
CA LEU A 159 -48.26 19.68 -25.76
C LEU A 159 -48.47 18.52 -26.74
N ILE A 160 -47.49 17.61 -26.81
CA ILE A 160 -47.52 16.42 -27.69
C ILE A 160 -47.28 15.18 -26.83
N PHE A 161 -48.19 14.21 -26.90
CA PHE A 161 -48.04 12.93 -26.21
C PHE A 161 -47.54 11.83 -27.13
N LEU A 162 -46.64 10.99 -26.60
CA LEU A 162 -46.18 9.76 -27.22
C LEU A 162 -46.45 8.60 -26.29
N TYR A 163 -47.25 7.64 -26.74
CA TYR A 163 -47.53 6.44 -25.97
C TYR A 163 -46.35 5.45 -26.10
N GLN A 164 -45.78 5.04 -24.97
CA GLN A 164 -44.64 4.12 -24.97
C GLN A 164 -44.58 3.20 -23.75
N GLU A 165 -44.32 1.91 -24.02
CA GLU A 165 -44.22 0.86 -22.99
C GLU A 165 -42.89 0.08 -23.02
N LEU A 166 -42.06 0.25 -24.06
CA LEU A 166 -40.82 -0.51 -24.28
C LEU A 166 -39.60 0.00 -23.45
N GLY A 167 -39.85 0.83 -22.43
CA GLY A 167 -38.86 1.34 -21.49
C GLY A 167 -38.26 2.72 -21.82
N LYS A 168 -37.60 3.33 -20.82
CA LYS A 168 -37.16 4.74 -20.84
C LYS A 168 -36.32 5.11 -22.08
N ARG A 169 -35.30 4.33 -22.43
CA ARG A 169 -34.40 4.66 -23.56
C ARG A 169 -35.10 4.64 -24.92
N VAL A 170 -36.04 3.71 -25.13
CA VAL A 170 -36.84 3.64 -26.36
C VAL A 170 -37.81 4.82 -26.40
N ALA A 171 -38.43 5.17 -25.27
CA ALA A 171 -39.28 6.35 -25.14
C ALA A 171 -38.53 7.65 -25.49
N MET A 172 -37.32 7.82 -24.98
CA MET A 172 -36.46 8.96 -25.32
C MET A 172 -36.11 8.96 -26.81
N GLY A 173 -35.69 7.82 -27.38
CA GLY A 173 -35.34 7.70 -28.79
C GLY A 173 -36.50 8.06 -29.72
N HIS A 174 -37.68 7.51 -29.48
CA HIS A 174 -38.88 7.81 -30.28
C HIS A 174 -39.30 9.29 -30.15
N THR A 175 -39.20 9.85 -28.94
CA THR A 175 -39.49 11.26 -28.71
C THR A 175 -38.52 12.16 -29.47
N LEU A 176 -37.22 11.87 -29.42
CA LEU A 176 -36.22 12.62 -30.18
C LEU A 176 -36.42 12.50 -31.69
N ARG A 177 -36.89 11.36 -32.21
CA ARG A 177 -37.27 11.22 -33.63
C ARG A 177 -38.47 12.09 -33.98
N ALA A 178 -39.48 12.14 -33.13
CA ALA A 178 -40.64 13.00 -33.34
C ALA A 178 -40.25 14.49 -33.34
N ILE A 179 -39.42 14.90 -32.38
CA ILE A 179 -38.87 16.25 -32.32
C ILE A 179 -38.00 16.53 -33.55
N SER A 180 -37.15 15.59 -33.97
CA SER A 180 -36.30 15.73 -35.16
C SER A 180 -37.14 16.00 -36.40
N ARG A 181 -38.24 15.27 -36.62
CA ARG A 181 -39.13 15.49 -37.77
C ARG A 181 -39.72 16.90 -37.75
N HIS A 182 -40.13 17.38 -36.58
CA HIS A 182 -40.63 18.75 -36.44
C HIS A 182 -39.53 19.80 -36.66
N PHE A 183 -38.34 19.56 -36.11
CA PHE A 183 -37.18 20.45 -36.20
C PHE A 183 -36.69 20.62 -37.64
N THR A 184 -36.71 19.55 -38.44
CA THR A 184 -36.28 19.54 -39.85
C THR A 184 -37.41 19.81 -40.84
N HIS A 185 -38.66 19.97 -40.38
CA HIS A 185 -39.79 20.15 -41.27
C HIS A 185 -39.67 21.48 -42.05
N PRO A 186 -39.83 21.48 -43.40
CA PRO A 186 -39.67 22.70 -44.20
C PRO A 186 -40.57 23.86 -43.75
N LEU A 187 -41.83 23.59 -43.39
CA LEU A 187 -42.78 24.61 -42.90
C LEU A 187 -42.38 25.26 -41.57
N TYR A 188 -41.54 24.60 -40.78
CA TYR A 188 -41.11 25.11 -39.47
C TYR A 188 -39.63 25.53 -39.46
N PHE A 189 -38.99 25.63 -40.64
CA PHE A 189 -37.60 26.04 -40.75
C PHE A 189 -37.41 27.54 -40.45
N HIS A 190 -36.33 27.90 -39.75
CA HIS A 190 -35.90 29.29 -39.61
C HIS A 190 -34.36 29.38 -39.63
N ARG A 191 -33.81 30.51 -40.06
CA ARG A 191 -32.34 30.69 -40.24
C ARG A 191 -31.55 30.43 -38.96
N ASP A 192 -32.12 30.77 -37.81
CA ASP A 192 -31.45 30.62 -36.50
C ASP A 192 -31.67 29.24 -35.84
N TYR A 193 -32.05 28.19 -36.58
CA TYR A 193 -32.36 26.86 -36.04
C TYR A 193 -31.21 26.23 -35.22
N LYS A 194 -29.95 26.65 -35.43
CA LYS A 194 -28.79 26.21 -34.65
C LYS A 194 -28.82 26.69 -33.19
N ASP A 195 -29.57 27.74 -32.92
CA ASP A 195 -29.78 28.28 -31.57
C ASP A 195 -30.97 27.65 -30.84
N ASP A 196 -31.79 26.84 -31.51
CA ASP A 196 -32.86 26.10 -30.84
C ASP A 196 -32.28 25.16 -29.79
N LEU A 197 -33.00 25.04 -28.69
CA LEU A 197 -32.60 24.26 -27.53
C LEU A 197 -33.64 23.18 -27.23
N ILE A 198 -33.16 22.10 -26.61
CA ILE A 198 -34.00 21.00 -26.13
C ILE A 198 -33.64 20.68 -24.69
N VAL A 199 -34.66 20.58 -23.83
CA VAL A 199 -34.56 20.20 -22.44
C VAL A 199 -34.85 18.71 -22.32
N PHE A 200 -33.93 17.97 -21.70
CA PHE A 200 -34.16 16.59 -21.27
C PHE A 200 -34.51 16.65 -19.79
N MET A 201 -35.70 16.19 -19.42
CA MET A 201 -36.23 16.35 -18.08
C MET A 201 -37.03 15.13 -17.63
N ASP A 202 -36.69 14.54 -16.49
CA ASP A 202 -37.44 13.41 -15.93
C ASP A 202 -38.81 13.85 -15.40
N GLY A 203 -39.83 12.99 -15.52
CA GLY A 203 -41.21 13.26 -15.07
C GLY A 203 -41.41 13.44 -13.56
N ASP A 204 -40.35 13.34 -12.74
CA ASP A 204 -40.33 13.55 -11.29
C ASP A 204 -39.55 14.81 -10.87
N THR A 205 -39.21 15.69 -11.83
CA THR A 205 -38.40 16.89 -11.60
C THR A 205 -39.24 18.15 -11.62
N VAL A 206 -39.18 18.93 -10.54
CA VAL A 206 -39.85 20.23 -10.39
C VAL A 206 -38.84 21.34 -10.71
N LEU A 207 -39.22 22.27 -11.57
CA LEU A 207 -38.39 23.42 -11.92
C LEU A 207 -38.43 24.47 -10.81
N GLY A 208 -37.26 24.87 -10.32
CA GLY A 208 -37.17 25.98 -9.39
C GLY A 208 -37.32 27.33 -10.09
N LYS A 209 -37.35 28.39 -9.27
CA LYS A 209 -37.55 29.76 -9.74
C LYS A 209 -36.46 30.20 -10.74
N ASP A 210 -36.93 30.62 -11.90
CA ASP A 210 -36.16 31.24 -12.99
C ASP A 210 -35.09 30.32 -13.59
N VAL A 211 -35.25 29.00 -13.47
CA VAL A 211 -34.33 28.00 -14.02
C VAL A 211 -34.13 28.19 -15.53
N LEU A 212 -35.19 28.43 -16.31
CA LEU A 212 -35.05 28.64 -17.76
C LEU A 212 -34.34 29.97 -18.05
N LYS A 213 -34.71 31.05 -17.34
CA LYS A 213 -34.04 32.35 -17.45
C LYS A 213 -32.55 32.28 -17.13
N LYS A 214 -32.16 31.42 -16.20
CA LYS A 214 -30.78 31.22 -15.76
C LYS A 214 -29.99 30.29 -16.70
N THR A 215 -30.63 29.35 -17.37
CA THR A 215 -29.92 28.30 -18.14
C THR A 215 -29.81 28.60 -19.63
N LEU A 216 -30.92 28.99 -20.29
CA LEU A 216 -30.96 29.19 -21.74
C LEU A 216 -29.92 30.22 -22.25
N PRO A 217 -29.70 31.36 -21.57
CA PRO A 217 -28.73 32.35 -22.05
C PRO A 217 -27.28 31.85 -22.07
N LEU A 218 -26.92 30.84 -21.28
CA LEU A 218 -25.54 30.34 -21.21
C LEU A 218 -25.02 29.82 -22.56
N PHE A 219 -25.92 29.40 -23.46
CA PHE A 219 -25.55 29.00 -24.83
C PHE A 219 -25.06 30.17 -25.69
N LYS A 220 -25.32 31.42 -25.32
CA LYS A 220 -24.81 32.60 -26.03
C LYS A 220 -23.36 32.94 -25.66
N LEU A 221 -22.77 32.29 -24.66
CA LEU A 221 -21.35 32.48 -24.31
C LEU A 221 -20.39 31.92 -25.36
N SER A 222 -20.76 30.80 -26.01
CA SER A 222 -19.93 30.16 -27.01
C SER A 222 -20.75 29.16 -27.85
N PRO A 223 -20.52 29.09 -29.17
CA PRO A 223 -21.13 28.06 -30.01
C PRO A 223 -20.70 26.64 -29.61
N LYS A 224 -19.55 26.48 -28.93
CA LYS A 224 -19.03 25.19 -28.48
C LYS A 224 -19.76 24.60 -27.27
N ILE A 225 -20.57 25.38 -26.56
CA ILE A 225 -21.38 24.87 -25.45
C ILE A 225 -22.55 24.10 -26.03
N ALA A 226 -22.54 22.78 -25.89
CA ALA A 226 -23.61 21.92 -26.40
C ALA A 226 -24.63 21.53 -25.32
N ALA A 227 -24.27 21.61 -24.04
CA ALA A 227 -25.18 21.32 -22.95
C ALA A 227 -24.92 22.15 -21.68
N VAL A 228 -26.00 22.37 -20.93
CA VAL A 228 -25.99 23.03 -19.62
C VAL A 228 -26.84 22.22 -18.67
N THR A 229 -26.29 21.88 -17.50
CA THR A 229 -27.00 21.17 -16.43
C THR A 229 -27.07 22.01 -15.15
N THR A 230 -28.04 21.72 -14.29
CA THR A 230 -28.42 22.60 -13.17
C THR A 230 -28.04 22.03 -11.81
N ASP A 231 -28.07 22.90 -10.81
CA ASP A 231 -28.08 22.49 -9.43
C ASP A 231 -29.34 21.68 -9.10
N GLU A 232 -29.19 20.76 -8.16
CA GLU A 232 -30.24 19.79 -7.82
C GLU A 232 -30.33 19.61 -6.31
N GLU A 233 -31.57 19.55 -5.82
CA GLU A 233 -31.88 19.12 -4.46
C GLU A 233 -33.00 18.09 -4.44
N VAL A 234 -33.11 17.37 -3.33
CA VAL A 234 -34.16 16.39 -3.12
C VAL A 234 -35.37 17.06 -2.47
N HIS A 235 -36.55 16.89 -3.06
CA HIS A 235 -37.80 17.06 -2.35
C HIS A 235 -38.23 15.69 -1.82
N TYR A 236 -37.77 15.38 -0.60
CA TYR A 236 -38.04 14.07 0.00
C TYR A 236 -39.39 14.08 0.71
N ILE A 237 -40.34 13.30 0.18
CA ILE A 237 -41.68 13.14 0.75
C ILE A 237 -41.74 11.91 1.69
N GLY A 238 -40.70 11.06 1.68
CA GLY A 238 -40.64 9.89 2.53
C GLY A 238 -40.39 10.19 4.01
N LYS A 239 -40.59 9.16 4.86
CA LYS A 239 -40.47 9.26 6.33
C LYS A 239 -39.08 8.94 6.89
N ASN A 240 -38.12 8.47 6.08
CA ASN A 240 -36.82 8.02 6.57
C ASN A 240 -35.81 9.18 6.70
N PHE A 241 -35.57 9.64 7.93
CA PHE A 241 -34.68 10.76 8.22
C PHE A 241 -33.23 10.52 7.79
N LEU A 242 -32.68 9.31 7.99
CA LEU A 242 -31.31 8.99 7.55
C LEU A 242 -31.18 9.07 6.02
N LEU A 243 -32.21 8.66 5.29
CA LEU A 243 -32.22 8.73 3.84
C LEU A 243 -32.26 10.19 3.35
N LEU A 244 -33.03 11.07 4.00
CA LEU A 244 -33.03 12.51 3.75
C LEU A 244 -31.63 13.12 3.94
N LEU A 245 -30.99 12.87 5.09
CA LEU A 245 -29.65 13.38 5.37
C LEU A 245 -28.63 12.85 4.35
N TRP A 246 -28.74 11.59 3.97
CA TRP A 246 -27.86 11.00 2.95
C TRP A 246 -28.03 11.65 1.58
N TYR A 247 -29.27 11.89 1.13
CA TYR A 247 -29.50 12.62 -0.13
C TYR A 247 -28.91 14.04 -0.08
N ARG A 248 -29.17 14.81 0.98
CA ARG A 248 -28.60 16.15 1.16
C ARG A 248 -27.09 16.15 1.03
N LEU A 249 -26.42 15.20 1.69
CA LEU A 249 -24.97 15.03 1.59
C LEU A 249 -24.49 14.70 0.17
N LYS A 250 -25.23 13.86 -0.56
CA LYS A 250 -24.91 13.48 -1.94
C LYS A 250 -25.06 14.66 -2.90
N PHE A 251 -26.14 15.43 -2.79
CA PHE A 251 -26.38 16.62 -3.60
C PHE A 251 -25.37 17.73 -3.31
N ALA A 252 -25.03 17.96 -2.04
CA ALA A 252 -23.98 18.90 -1.64
C ALA A 252 -22.61 18.57 -2.28
N ARG A 253 -22.20 17.30 -2.24
CA ARG A 253 -20.96 16.87 -2.92
C ARG A 253 -21.06 16.97 -4.44
N ARG A 254 -22.21 16.63 -5.01
CA ARG A 254 -22.46 16.78 -6.45
C ARG A 254 -22.30 18.24 -6.85
N HIS A 255 -22.89 19.18 -6.12
CA HIS A 255 -22.79 20.62 -6.35
C HIS A 255 -21.33 21.08 -6.45
N MET A 256 -20.52 20.77 -5.43
CA MET A 256 -19.08 21.07 -5.43
C MET A 256 -18.36 20.46 -6.64
N MET A 257 -18.57 19.16 -6.90
CA MET A 257 -17.88 18.48 -8.01
C MET A 257 -18.31 19.02 -9.38
N MET A 258 -19.57 19.37 -9.57
CA MET A 258 -20.05 19.95 -10.83
C MET A 258 -19.45 21.33 -11.10
N MET A 259 -19.36 22.19 -10.08
CA MET A 259 -18.66 23.48 -10.20
C MET A 259 -17.17 23.28 -10.53
N SER A 260 -16.49 22.38 -9.81
CA SER A 260 -15.09 22.04 -10.06
C SER A 260 -14.84 21.63 -11.51
N HIS A 261 -15.66 20.72 -12.05
CA HIS A 261 -15.49 20.26 -13.43
C HIS A 261 -15.84 21.36 -14.43
N SER A 262 -16.90 22.13 -14.17
CA SER A 262 -17.39 23.17 -15.09
C SER A 262 -16.40 24.33 -15.27
N LEU A 263 -15.46 24.51 -14.33
CA LEU A 263 -14.30 25.38 -14.51
C LEU A 263 -13.51 25.05 -15.78
N TYR A 264 -13.42 23.76 -16.11
CA TYR A 264 -12.74 23.25 -17.32
C TYR A 264 -13.72 23.05 -18.48
N ARG A 265 -14.89 23.69 -18.45
CA ARG A 265 -15.96 23.61 -19.46
C ARG A 265 -16.43 22.18 -19.79
N LYS A 266 -16.31 21.27 -18.82
CA LYS A 266 -16.84 19.92 -18.89
C LYS A 266 -17.60 19.62 -17.61
N VAL A 267 -18.48 18.65 -17.67
CA VAL A 267 -19.02 17.97 -16.48
C VAL A 267 -18.77 16.48 -16.65
N LEU A 268 -19.00 15.68 -15.60
CA LEU A 268 -18.87 14.22 -15.68
C LEU A 268 -20.21 13.50 -15.82
N THR A 269 -21.31 14.24 -15.86
CA THR A 269 -22.66 13.70 -16.10
C THR A 269 -23.57 14.84 -16.50
N LEU A 270 -24.52 14.59 -17.40
CA LEU A 270 -25.60 15.52 -17.71
C LEU A 270 -26.85 14.91 -17.13
N THR A 271 -27.33 15.45 -16.01
CA THR A 271 -28.39 14.81 -15.23
C THR A 271 -29.64 14.56 -16.07
N GLY A 272 -30.24 13.37 -15.91
CA GLY A 272 -31.51 13.03 -16.55
C GLY A 272 -32.69 13.85 -16.02
N ARG A 273 -32.54 14.44 -14.83
CA ARG A 273 -33.55 15.29 -14.18
C ARG A 273 -33.82 16.58 -14.94
N PHE A 274 -32.76 17.30 -15.28
CA PHE A 274 -32.84 18.55 -16.03
C PHE A 274 -31.49 18.90 -16.67
N SER A 275 -31.42 18.79 -18.00
CA SER A 275 -30.29 19.30 -18.78
C SER A 275 -30.80 19.91 -20.08
N VAL A 276 -30.26 21.07 -20.45
CA VAL A 276 -30.55 21.73 -21.72
C VAL A 276 -29.46 21.37 -22.72
N PHE A 277 -29.82 21.14 -23.97
CA PHE A 277 -28.93 20.79 -25.07
C PHE A 277 -29.19 21.67 -26.30
N ARG A 278 -28.20 21.85 -27.16
CA ARG A 278 -28.42 22.39 -28.51
C ARG A 278 -29.17 21.37 -29.35
N ALA A 279 -30.33 21.76 -29.90
CA ALA A 279 -31.19 20.88 -30.68
C ALA A 279 -30.44 20.24 -31.86
N HIS A 280 -29.74 21.05 -32.65
CA HIS A 280 -28.99 20.55 -33.82
C HIS A 280 -27.87 19.55 -33.48
N VAL A 281 -27.37 19.55 -32.24
CA VAL A 281 -26.31 18.63 -31.79
C VAL A 281 -26.88 17.27 -31.38
N VAL A 282 -28.13 17.23 -30.91
CA VAL A 282 -28.73 16.01 -30.32
C VAL A 282 -29.89 15.43 -31.13
N LEU A 283 -30.35 16.10 -32.19
CA LEU A 283 -31.41 15.63 -33.08
C LEU A 283 -30.87 14.93 -34.34
N ASN A 284 -29.59 14.61 -34.41
CA ASN A 284 -29.05 13.80 -35.51
C ASN A 284 -29.22 12.29 -35.23
N GLU A 285 -29.21 11.47 -36.30
CA GLU A 285 -29.45 10.04 -36.20
C GLU A 285 -28.40 9.31 -35.33
N GLU A 286 -27.13 9.73 -35.37
CA GLU A 286 -26.06 9.11 -34.56
C GLU A 286 -26.37 9.27 -33.07
N PHE A 287 -26.71 10.49 -32.62
CA PHE A 287 -27.07 10.76 -31.23
C PHE A 287 -28.32 9.99 -30.80
N ILE A 288 -29.37 10.04 -31.61
CA ILE A 288 -30.65 9.39 -31.31
C ILE A 288 -30.45 7.89 -31.13
N ARG A 289 -29.76 7.23 -32.08
CA ARG A 289 -29.42 5.80 -31.97
C ARG A 289 -28.54 5.50 -30.77
N PHE A 290 -27.61 6.41 -30.45
CA PHE A 290 -26.74 6.25 -29.30
C PHE A 290 -27.53 6.25 -27.98
N VAL A 291 -28.49 7.15 -27.78
CA VAL A 291 -29.35 7.16 -26.59
C VAL A 291 -30.27 5.93 -26.56
N GLU A 292 -30.90 5.64 -27.69
CA GLU A 292 -31.88 4.57 -27.86
C GLU A 292 -31.26 3.18 -27.58
N ALA A 293 -30.08 2.89 -28.13
CA ALA A 293 -29.50 1.54 -28.17
C ALA A 293 -28.00 1.47 -27.82
N ASP A 294 -27.52 2.28 -26.87
CA ASP A 294 -26.14 2.21 -26.37
C ASP A 294 -25.79 0.79 -25.88
N LYS A 295 -24.56 0.37 -26.15
CA LYS A 295 -24.07 -0.99 -25.88
C LYS A 295 -22.60 -0.96 -25.45
N LEU A 296 -22.21 -1.98 -24.69
CA LEU A 296 -20.83 -2.19 -24.28
C LEU A 296 -20.39 -3.61 -24.65
N GLU A 297 -19.17 -3.71 -25.17
CA GLU A 297 -18.47 -4.98 -25.37
C GLU A 297 -17.46 -5.16 -24.23
N HIS A 298 -17.60 -6.24 -23.48
CA HIS A 298 -16.80 -6.53 -22.30
C HIS A 298 -16.21 -7.93 -22.38
N TYR A 299 -14.91 -8.08 -22.17
CA TYR A 299 -14.18 -9.36 -22.30
C TYR A 299 -14.85 -10.51 -21.51
N LEU A 300 -15.36 -10.23 -20.30
CA LEU A 300 -16.00 -11.24 -19.45
C LEU A 300 -17.50 -11.48 -19.74
N PHE A 301 -18.22 -10.47 -20.22
CA PHE A 301 -19.70 -10.51 -20.32
C PHE A 301 -20.20 -10.54 -21.76
N GLY A 302 -19.31 -10.44 -22.75
CA GLY A 302 -19.67 -10.22 -24.14
C GLY A 302 -20.31 -8.85 -24.34
N LYS A 303 -21.19 -8.78 -25.34
CA LYS A 303 -21.91 -7.57 -25.73
C LYS A 303 -23.24 -7.47 -25.00
N PHE A 304 -23.49 -6.36 -24.32
CA PHE A 304 -24.79 -6.12 -23.66
C PHE A 304 -25.25 -4.67 -23.84
N ARG A 305 -26.57 -4.50 -23.99
CA ARG A 305 -27.23 -3.19 -24.16
C ARG A 305 -27.42 -2.51 -22.80
N PHE A 306 -27.29 -1.20 -22.77
CA PHE A 306 -27.64 -0.41 -21.59
C PHE A 306 -29.15 -0.25 -21.50
N LEU A 307 -29.70 -0.58 -20.33
CA LEU A 307 -31.11 -0.34 -20.00
C LEU A 307 -31.28 1.01 -19.29
N MET A 308 -30.20 1.49 -18.68
CA MET A 308 -30.15 2.66 -17.80
C MET A 308 -28.96 3.56 -18.12
N GLY A 309 -28.92 4.74 -17.51
CA GLY A 309 -27.76 5.63 -17.62
C GLY A 309 -27.72 6.42 -18.92
N ASP A 310 -28.89 6.83 -19.40
CA ASP A 310 -29.09 7.75 -20.51
C ASP A 310 -28.31 9.06 -20.31
N ASP A 311 -28.31 9.59 -19.08
CA ASP A 311 -27.49 10.71 -18.60
C ASP A 311 -25.98 10.58 -18.91
N LYS A 312 -25.44 9.36 -18.81
CA LYS A 312 -24.04 9.06 -19.12
C LYS A 312 -23.81 8.81 -20.60
N SER A 313 -24.79 8.27 -21.31
CA SER A 313 -24.71 8.11 -22.78
C SER A 313 -24.68 9.48 -23.46
N THR A 314 -25.58 10.39 -23.11
CA THR A 314 -25.61 11.75 -23.67
C THR A 314 -24.32 12.52 -23.34
N TRP A 315 -23.85 12.45 -22.10
CA TRP A 315 -22.56 13.00 -21.67
C TRP A 315 -21.39 12.45 -22.49
N PHE A 316 -21.28 11.13 -22.62
CA PHE A 316 -20.17 10.50 -23.32
C PHE A 316 -20.15 10.86 -24.81
N TYR A 317 -21.33 10.94 -25.45
CA TYR A 317 -21.43 11.38 -26.84
C TYR A 317 -20.87 12.79 -27.03
N LEU A 318 -21.29 13.75 -26.19
CA LEU A 318 -20.78 15.12 -26.26
C LEU A 318 -19.28 15.20 -25.98
N LEU A 319 -18.79 14.42 -25.00
CA LEU A 319 -17.37 14.34 -24.66
C LEU A 319 -16.54 13.77 -25.82
N LYS A 320 -16.99 12.66 -26.44
CA LYS A 320 -16.35 12.03 -27.61
C LYS A 320 -16.23 13.01 -28.77
N ASN A 321 -17.23 13.89 -28.94
CA ASN A 321 -17.28 14.86 -30.02
C ASN A 321 -16.66 16.23 -29.66
N GLY A 322 -16.03 16.36 -28.48
CA GLY A 322 -15.26 17.55 -28.10
C GLY A 322 -16.09 18.76 -27.67
N TRP A 323 -17.39 18.59 -27.44
CA TRP A 323 -18.30 19.66 -27.04
C TRP A 323 -18.10 20.13 -25.60
N ASP A 324 -18.34 21.40 -25.33
CA ASP A 324 -18.30 21.98 -23.99
C ASP A 324 -19.64 21.79 -23.28
N MET A 325 -19.57 21.56 -21.96
CA MET A 325 -20.71 21.32 -21.10
C MET A 325 -20.54 22.13 -19.82
N LEU A 326 -21.55 22.92 -19.47
CA LEU A 326 -21.50 23.81 -18.30
C LEU A 326 -22.47 23.38 -17.20
N TYR A 327 -22.16 23.83 -15.99
CA TYR A 327 -23.00 23.72 -14.81
C TYR A 327 -23.50 25.10 -14.37
N ALA A 328 -24.80 25.22 -14.10
CA ALA A 328 -25.46 26.43 -13.62
C ALA A 328 -25.76 26.35 -12.11
N PRO A 329 -24.86 26.84 -11.22
CA PRO A 329 -25.00 26.71 -9.77
C PRO A 329 -26.14 27.53 -9.13
N ASP A 330 -26.65 28.55 -9.84
CA ASP A 330 -27.76 29.42 -9.38
C ASP A 330 -29.14 28.98 -9.89
N ALA A 331 -29.19 27.96 -10.76
CA ALA A 331 -30.41 27.36 -11.28
C ALA A 331 -30.65 26.04 -10.54
N LEU A 332 -31.71 25.99 -9.73
CA LEU A 332 -32.03 24.85 -8.86
C LEU A 332 -33.24 24.09 -9.38
N THR A 333 -33.13 22.79 -9.51
CA THR A 333 -34.25 21.86 -9.78
C THR A 333 -34.43 20.90 -8.62
N TRP A 334 -35.68 20.50 -8.36
CA TRP A 334 -36.02 19.61 -7.25
C TRP A 334 -36.45 18.27 -7.78
N SER A 335 -35.92 17.18 -7.26
CA SER A 335 -36.40 15.85 -7.61
C SER A 335 -37.24 15.28 -6.49
N VAL A 336 -38.45 14.88 -6.85
CA VAL A 336 -39.40 14.34 -5.90
C VAL A 336 -39.05 12.88 -5.64
N GLU A 337 -38.77 12.56 -4.37
CA GLU A 337 -38.36 11.22 -3.98
C GLU A 337 -39.29 10.69 -2.88
N GLU A 338 -40.07 9.66 -3.24
CA GLU A 338 -41.10 9.06 -2.39
C GLU A 338 -40.64 7.75 -1.72
N ARG A 339 -39.46 7.22 -2.05
CA ARG A 339 -38.99 5.93 -1.52
C ARG A 339 -38.93 5.94 0.01
N SER A 340 -39.68 5.03 0.62
CA SER A 340 -39.69 4.75 2.05
C SER A 340 -39.29 3.28 2.30
N GLY A 341 -38.58 3.02 3.40
CA GLY A 341 -38.09 1.69 3.73
C GLY A 341 -36.72 1.70 4.42
N ASN A 342 -36.11 0.51 4.54
CA ASN A 342 -34.81 0.35 5.19
C ASN A 342 -33.71 1.12 4.44
N PHE A 343 -32.97 1.95 5.19
CA PHE A 343 -31.92 2.83 4.67
C PHE A 343 -30.87 2.07 3.86
N PHE A 344 -30.31 0.98 4.40
CA PHE A 344 -29.23 0.23 3.78
C PHE A 344 -29.66 -0.45 2.48
N LYS A 345 -30.85 -1.06 2.47
CA LYS A 345 -31.39 -1.72 1.26
C LYS A 345 -31.57 -0.72 0.12
N ILE A 346 -32.14 0.45 0.40
CA ILE A 346 -32.40 1.49 -0.60
C ILE A 346 -31.09 2.13 -1.08
N SER A 347 -30.25 2.58 -0.16
CA SER A 347 -28.99 3.28 -0.49
C SER A 347 -28.01 2.38 -1.26
N ILE A 348 -27.85 1.11 -0.87
CA ILE A 348 -26.99 0.15 -1.60
C ILE A 348 -27.53 -0.10 -3.02
N SER A 349 -28.85 -0.26 -3.17
CA SER A 349 -29.49 -0.44 -4.49
C SER A 349 -29.24 0.77 -5.40
N LEU A 350 -29.41 1.99 -4.88
CA LEU A 350 -29.15 3.23 -5.60
C LEU A 350 -27.67 3.39 -5.97
N MET A 351 -26.77 3.15 -5.00
CA MET A 351 -25.33 3.17 -5.23
C MET A 351 -24.89 2.18 -6.30
N PHE A 352 -25.41 0.95 -6.27
CA PHE A 352 -25.10 -0.07 -7.28
C PHE A 352 -25.52 0.41 -8.68
N ARG A 353 -26.70 1.02 -8.80
CA ARG A 353 -27.20 1.59 -10.06
C ARG A 353 -26.31 2.73 -10.56
N TRP A 354 -26.07 3.75 -9.74
CA TRP A 354 -25.32 4.94 -10.13
C TRP A 354 -23.84 4.63 -10.40
N TYR A 355 -23.21 3.84 -9.54
CA TYR A 355 -21.81 3.45 -9.72
C TYR A 355 -21.65 2.48 -10.89
N GLY A 356 -22.61 1.57 -11.12
CA GLY A 356 -22.61 0.73 -12.31
C GLY A 356 -22.66 1.55 -13.61
N ASN A 357 -23.55 2.55 -13.69
CA ASN A 357 -23.63 3.47 -14.84
C ASN A 357 -22.33 4.24 -15.06
N MET A 358 -21.72 4.72 -13.98
CA MET A 358 -20.40 5.37 -14.02
C MET A 358 -19.33 4.41 -14.55
N LEU A 359 -19.16 3.23 -13.95
CA LEU A 359 -18.10 2.29 -14.31
C LEU A 359 -18.20 1.77 -15.74
N ARG A 360 -19.42 1.56 -16.27
CA ARG A 360 -19.66 1.19 -17.69
C ARG A 360 -19.12 2.23 -18.67
N ASN A 361 -19.11 3.50 -18.27
CA ASN A 361 -18.69 4.62 -19.11
C ASN A 361 -17.21 5.00 -18.92
N ASN A 362 -16.63 4.76 -17.73
CA ASN A 362 -15.28 5.20 -17.43
C ASN A 362 -14.24 4.66 -18.40
N TRP A 363 -14.28 3.37 -18.76
CA TRP A 363 -13.26 2.78 -19.65
C TRP A 363 -13.27 3.40 -21.04
N ARG A 364 -14.45 3.54 -21.65
CA ARG A 364 -14.57 4.17 -22.98
C ARG A 364 -14.17 5.64 -22.95
N ALA A 365 -14.44 6.35 -21.86
CA ALA A 365 -14.03 7.74 -21.69
C ALA A 365 -12.52 7.89 -21.45
N ILE A 366 -11.90 7.01 -20.64
CA ILE A 366 -10.44 7.00 -20.41
C ILE A 366 -9.69 6.77 -21.73
N LYS A 367 -10.19 5.85 -22.59
CA LYS A 367 -9.61 5.55 -23.91
C LYS A 367 -9.58 6.75 -24.86
N LEU A 368 -10.43 7.77 -24.68
CA LEU A 368 -10.37 8.99 -25.49
C LEU A 368 -9.08 9.79 -25.24
N GLY A 369 -8.48 9.66 -24.07
CA GLY A 369 -7.29 10.41 -23.68
C GLY A 369 -7.57 11.89 -23.35
N PRO A 370 -6.60 12.57 -22.73
CA PRO A 370 -6.74 13.97 -22.29
C PRO A 370 -6.86 14.96 -23.45
N LYS A 371 -6.20 14.69 -24.58
CA LYS A 371 -6.25 15.54 -25.79
C LYS A 371 -7.65 15.62 -26.38
N LYS A 372 -8.32 14.46 -26.60
CA LYS A 372 -9.68 14.43 -27.16
C LYS A 372 -10.72 15.01 -26.20
N ILE A 373 -10.56 14.76 -24.90
CA ILE A 373 -11.41 15.36 -23.86
C ILE A 373 -11.21 16.89 -23.79
N GLY A 374 -10.03 17.39 -24.14
CA GLY A 374 -9.71 18.82 -24.08
C GLY A 374 -9.39 19.33 -22.67
N SER A 375 -9.17 18.43 -21.71
CA SER A 375 -8.75 18.77 -20.35
C SER A 375 -8.10 17.58 -19.65
N TRP A 376 -6.84 17.76 -19.24
CA TRP A 376 -6.10 16.79 -18.42
C TRP A 376 -6.78 16.55 -17.07
N PHE A 377 -7.29 17.61 -16.44
CA PHE A 377 -7.99 17.52 -15.17
C PHE A 377 -9.23 16.63 -15.25
N ILE A 378 -10.04 16.79 -16.29
CA ILE A 378 -11.27 16.01 -16.49
C ILE A 378 -10.95 14.56 -16.82
N TRP A 379 -9.96 14.31 -17.68
CA TRP A 379 -9.50 12.95 -17.97
C TRP A 379 -9.01 12.25 -16.69
N TRP A 380 -8.19 12.94 -15.89
CA TRP A 380 -7.71 12.42 -14.61
C TRP A 380 -8.84 12.17 -13.60
N ALA A 381 -9.86 13.04 -13.55
CA ALA A 381 -11.02 12.82 -12.68
C ALA A 381 -11.78 11.53 -13.02
N ILE A 382 -11.83 11.13 -14.30
CA ILE A 382 -12.43 9.86 -14.73
C ILE A 382 -11.55 8.66 -14.33
N VAL A 383 -10.23 8.80 -14.43
CA VAL A 383 -9.26 7.80 -13.92
C VAL A 383 -9.41 7.64 -12.41
N ASP A 384 -9.46 8.74 -11.66
CA ASP A 384 -9.61 8.77 -10.21
C ASP A 384 -10.88 8.03 -9.74
N GLN A 385 -11.99 8.12 -10.48
CA GLN A 385 -13.21 7.39 -10.14
C GLN A 385 -13.01 5.86 -10.07
N ARG A 386 -12.04 5.31 -10.81
CA ARG A 386 -11.68 3.88 -10.76
C ARG A 386 -10.65 3.55 -9.69
N ILE A 387 -9.70 4.46 -9.43
CA ILE A 387 -8.66 4.25 -8.42
C ILE A 387 -9.24 4.44 -7.01
N SER A 388 -10.11 5.44 -6.85
CA SER A 388 -10.68 5.87 -5.57
C SER A 388 -11.47 4.79 -4.82
N MET A 389 -12.03 3.80 -5.53
CA MET A 389 -12.73 2.68 -4.88
C MET A 389 -11.80 1.76 -4.10
N TRP A 390 -10.52 1.72 -4.45
CA TRP A 390 -9.51 0.94 -3.72
C TRP A 390 -8.82 1.80 -2.66
N THR A 391 -8.37 3.01 -3.04
CA THR A 391 -7.62 3.87 -2.11
C THR A 391 -8.46 4.32 -0.90
N SER A 392 -9.78 4.40 -1.03
CA SER A 392 -10.68 4.75 0.09
C SER A 392 -10.73 3.66 1.17
N LEU A 393 -10.35 2.43 0.82
CA LEU A 393 -10.30 1.30 1.75
C LEU A 393 -8.91 1.12 2.38
N VAL A 394 -7.88 1.80 1.89
CA VAL A 394 -6.49 1.61 2.40
C VAL A 394 -6.40 1.97 3.87
N GLY A 395 -7.04 3.07 4.26
CA GLY A 395 -7.15 3.51 5.65
C GLY A 395 -7.72 2.43 6.58
N PRO A 396 -8.98 1.98 6.41
CA PRO A 396 -9.56 0.97 7.28
C PRO A 396 -8.83 -0.39 7.18
N THR A 397 -8.37 -0.80 6.00
CA THR A 397 -7.61 -2.06 5.87
C THR A 397 -6.27 -1.99 6.61
N GLY A 398 -5.53 -0.90 6.45
CA GLY A 398 -4.25 -0.67 7.14
C GLY A 398 -4.42 -0.59 8.65
N ALA A 399 -5.42 0.15 9.13
CA ALA A 399 -5.75 0.23 10.55
C ALA A 399 -6.12 -1.14 11.14
N THR A 400 -6.90 -1.97 10.43
CA THR A 400 -7.18 -3.35 10.84
C THR A 400 -5.92 -4.20 10.94
N LEU A 401 -5.06 -4.18 9.92
CA LEU A 401 -3.85 -5.00 9.92
C LEU A 401 -2.90 -4.56 11.06
N LEU A 402 -2.67 -3.26 11.22
CA LEU A 402 -1.85 -2.74 12.32
C LEU A 402 -2.47 -3.05 13.69
N SER A 403 -3.79 -3.00 13.80
CA SER A 403 -4.51 -3.32 15.03
C SER A 403 -4.42 -4.78 15.42
N LEU A 404 -4.55 -5.69 14.46
CA LEU A 404 -4.51 -7.13 14.71
C LEU A 404 -3.10 -7.63 14.99
N PHE A 405 -2.09 -7.07 14.32
CA PHE A 405 -0.72 -7.60 14.36
C PHE A 405 0.26 -6.78 15.21
N ILE A 406 -0.06 -5.54 15.57
CA ILE A 406 0.83 -4.65 16.34
C ILE A 406 0.18 -4.16 17.63
N SER A 407 -0.93 -3.40 17.54
CA SER A 407 -1.60 -2.87 18.73
C SER A 407 -3.02 -2.35 18.45
N PRO A 408 -4.02 -2.63 19.29
CA PRO A 408 -5.39 -2.16 19.08
C PRO A 408 -5.54 -0.63 19.00
N PHE A 409 -4.61 0.13 19.58
CA PHE A 409 -4.64 1.59 19.58
C PHE A 409 -4.51 2.21 18.17
N TYR A 410 -3.98 1.48 17.17
CA TYR A 410 -3.95 1.96 15.78
C TYR A 410 -5.33 2.30 15.23
N TRP A 411 -6.36 1.51 15.58
CA TRP A 411 -7.73 1.78 15.18
C TRP A 411 -8.29 3.04 15.86
N VAL A 412 -7.91 3.31 17.11
CA VAL A 412 -8.37 4.50 17.85
C VAL A 412 -7.83 5.78 17.21
N PHE A 413 -6.51 5.86 17.00
CA PHE A 413 -5.89 6.99 16.32
C PHE A 413 -6.41 7.17 14.88
N TYR A 414 -6.61 6.06 14.15
CA TYR A 414 -7.21 6.13 12.83
C TYR A 414 -8.65 6.67 12.86
N ALA A 415 -9.47 6.25 13.83
CA ALA A 415 -10.83 6.76 14.00
C ALA A 415 -10.84 8.27 14.31
N VAL A 416 -9.97 8.74 15.19
CA VAL A 416 -9.79 10.17 15.50
C VAL A 416 -9.38 10.95 14.25
N TRP A 417 -8.41 10.43 13.49
CA TRP A 417 -8.00 11.04 12.23
C TRP A 417 -9.14 11.12 11.21
N VAL A 418 -9.94 10.05 11.08
CA VAL A 418 -11.14 10.05 10.23
C VAL A 418 -12.13 11.11 10.70
N ILE A 419 -12.36 11.26 12.01
CA ILE A 419 -13.23 12.30 12.57
C ILE A 419 -12.74 13.68 12.11
N TRP A 420 -11.48 14.03 12.37
CA TRP A 420 -10.92 15.33 12.00
C TRP A 420 -11.04 15.62 10.51
N ILE A 421 -10.64 14.69 9.66
CA ILE A 421 -10.68 14.86 8.20
C ILE A 421 -12.12 14.97 7.69
N ARG A 422 -13.07 14.19 8.23
CA ARG A 422 -14.47 14.26 7.78
C ARG A 422 -15.15 15.52 8.27
N THR A 423 -14.85 15.97 9.50
CA THR A 423 -15.30 17.25 10.02
C THR A 423 -14.79 18.38 9.11
N LEU A 424 -13.50 18.40 8.78
CA LEU A 424 -12.95 19.39 7.86
C LEU A 424 -13.65 19.37 6.49
N GLN A 425 -13.84 18.19 5.89
CA GLN A 425 -14.54 18.07 4.61
C GLN A 425 -15.99 18.57 4.66
N LEU A 426 -16.71 18.31 5.75
CA LEU A 426 -18.08 18.79 5.95
C LEU A 426 -18.12 20.31 6.18
N THR A 427 -17.14 20.87 6.87
CA THR A 427 -16.95 22.32 6.99
C THR A 427 -16.76 22.98 5.62
N TRP A 428 -15.92 22.40 4.75
CA TRP A 428 -15.80 22.90 3.37
C TRP A 428 -17.10 22.79 2.58
N LEU A 429 -17.85 21.69 2.73
CA LEU A 429 -19.15 21.56 2.08
C LEU A 429 -20.17 22.58 2.60
N PHE A 430 -20.15 22.94 3.88
CA PHE A 430 -21.00 23.99 4.43
C PHE A 430 -20.75 25.35 3.76
N PHE A 431 -19.50 25.71 3.51
CA PHE A 431 -19.17 26.97 2.84
C PHE A 431 -19.41 26.97 1.32
N ILE A 432 -19.29 25.80 0.67
CA ILE A 432 -19.42 25.69 -0.79
C ILE A 432 -20.87 25.43 -1.24
N SER A 433 -21.67 24.75 -0.41
CA SER A 433 -23.01 24.25 -0.77
C SER A 433 -24.07 24.68 0.23
N ARG A 434 -25.34 24.36 -0.02
CA ARG A 434 -26.45 24.62 0.92
C ARG A 434 -26.59 23.58 2.04
N LEU A 435 -25.52 22.81 2.31
CA LEU A 435 -25.57 21.75 3.32
C LEU A 435 -25.36 22.32 4.72
N THR A 436 -26.36 22.23 5.58
CA THR A 436 -26.16 22.40 7.03
C THR A 436 -25.73 21.07 7.66
N PRO A 437 -24.50 20.97 8.22
CA PRO A 437 -24.01 19.71 8.76
C PRO A 437 -24.76 19.29 10.04
N HIS A 438 -25.55 18.22 9.94
CA HIS A 438 -25.98 17.40 11.06
C HIS A 438 -24.85 16.46 11.57
N ILE A 439 -24.85 16.13 12.87
CA ILE A 439 -23.89 15.22 13.53
C ILE A 439 -23.75 13.89 12.75
N LEU A 440 -24.88 13.32 12.30
CA LEU A 440 -24.92 12.06 11.55
C LEU A 440 -24.28 12.14 10.14
N HIS A 441 -24.06 13.33 9.56
CA HIS A 441 -23.43 13.41 8.24
C HIS A 441 -21.99 12.89 8.24
N LEU A 442 -21.28 12.95 9.37
CA LEU A 442 -19.94 12.37 9.48
C LEU A 442 -19.99 10.85 9.29
N LEU A 443 -20.94 10.19 9.95
CA LEU A 443 -21.17 8.75 9.82
C LEU A 443 -21.63 8.38 8.41
N LEU A 444 -22.55 9.16 7.83
CA LEU A 444 -23.01 8.98 6.45
C LEU A 444 -21.88 9.19 5.43
N GLN A 445 -20.93 10.08 5.73
CA GLN A 445 -19.73 10.29 4.92
C GLN A 445 -18.79 9.09 4.95
N VAL A 446 -18.58 8.51 6.12
CA VAL A 446 -17.80 7.27 6.27
C VAL A 446 -18.51 6.12 5.54
N TYR A 447 -19.82 5.97 5.73
CA TYR A 447 -20.67 5.00 5.03
C TYR A 447 -20.53 5.11 3.51
N ASP A 448 -20.72 6.31 2.94
CA ASP A 448 -20.58 6.57 1.51
C ASP A 448 -19.20 6.20 0.96
N LYS A 449 -18.15 6.43 1.75
CA LYS A 449 -16.78 6.21 1.32
C LYS A 449 -16.39 4.74 1.41
N TRP A 450 -16.74 4.04 2.48
CA TRP A 450 -16.37 2.65 2.67
C TRP A 450 -17.35 1.71 1.97
N VAL A 451 -18.64 1.79 2.31
CA VAL A 451 -19.68 0.96 1.68
C VAL A 451 -19.80 1.29 0.21
N GLY A 452 -19.78 2.57 -0.16
CA GLY A 452 -19.81 2.94 -1.57
C GLY A 452 -18.61 2.42 -2.37
N SER A 453 -17.44 2.29 -1.75
CA SER A 453 -16.25 1.68 -2.39
C SER A 453 -16.40 0.18 -2.57
N VAL A 454 -16.91 -0.53 -1.57
CA VAL A 454 -17.25 -1.96 -1.68
C VAL A 454 -18.28 -2.19 -2.77
N VAL A 455 -19.34 -1.37 -2.82
CA VAL A 455 -20.37 -1.44 -3.87
C VAL A 455 -19.78 -1.17 -5.26
N LYS A 456 -18.84 -0.22 -5.40
CA LYS A 456 -18.12 0.02 -6.67
C LYS A 456 -17.29 -1.17 -7.10
N ILE A 457 -16.53 -1.79 -6.19
CA ILE A 457 -15.73 -2.99 -6.49
C ILE A 457 -16.67 -4.11 -6.95
N TYR A 458 -17.75 -4.37 -6.21
CA TYR A 458 -18.74 -5.37 -6.59
C TYR A 458 -19.42 -5.07 -7.94
N ALA A 459 -19.81 -3.81 -8.18
CA ALA A 459 -20.40 -3.38 -9.45
C ALA A 459 -19.41 -3.50 -10.63
N SER A 460 -18.11 -3.27 -10.40
CA SER A 460 -17.08 -3.39 -11.44
C SER A 460 -16.95 -4.83 -11.97
N SER A 461 -17.24 -5.82 -11.13
CA SER A 461 -17.28 -7.23 -11.51
C SER A 461 -18.67 -7.70 -11.92
N ASN A 462 -19.68 -6.82 -11.94
CA ASN A 462 -21.06 -7.16 -12.29
C ASN A 462 -21.67 -6.13 -13.26
N LEU A 463 -20.88 -5.59 -14.20
CA LEU A 463 -21.30 -4.51 -15.09
C LEU A 463 -22.51 -4.85 -15.97
N ALA A 464 -22.73 -6.13 -16.28
CA ALA A 464 -23.90 -6.57 -17.04
C ALA A 464 -25.20 -6.58 -16.20
N LYS A 465 -25.11 -6.68 -14.86
CA LYS A 465 -26.30 -6.65 -13.99
C LYS A 465 -26.90 -5.24 -13.97
N GLN A 466 -28.14 -5.15 -14.42
CA GLN A 466 -28.93 -3.91 -14.49
C GLN A 466 -30.33 -4.21 -13.93
N SER A 467 -30.86 -3.32 -13.10
CA SER A 467 -32.23 -3.40 -12.57
C SER A 467 -32.81 -1.99 -12.57
N TRP A 468 -33.98 -1.82 -13.20
CA TRP A 468 -34.59 -0.52 -13.40
C TRP A 468 -35.79 -0.23 -12.49
N ALA A 469 -36.67 -1.19 -12.23
CA ALA A 469 -37.99 -0.79 -11.76
C ALA A 469 -38.03 -0.43 -10.27
N LYS A 470 -38.81 0.63 -9.97
CA LYS A 470 -39.20 1.03 -8.61
C LYS A 470 -39.92 -0.13 -7.88
N HIS A 471 -40.56 -1.07 -8.62
CA HIS A 471 -41.39 -2.17 -8.07
C HIS A 471 -41.19 -3.58 -8.68
N ALA A 472 -40.23 -3.81 -9.59
CA ALA A 472 -40.00 -5.13 -10.22
C ALA A 472 -38.56 -5.34 -10.75
N LYS A 473 -38.01 -6.54 -10.56
CA LYS A 473 -36.69 -6.91 -11.11
C LYS A 473 -36.86 -7.50 -12.51
N GLN A 474 -36.57 -6.73 -13.56
CA GLN A 474 -36.12 -7.32 -14.83
C GLN A 474 -34.59 -7.46 -14.77
N GLU A 475 -34.10 -8.70 -14.62
CA GLU A 475 -32.68 -9.03 -14.83
C GLU A 475 -32.51 -9.48 -16.28
N ILE A 476 -31.97 -8.62 -17.15
CA ILE A 476 -31.49 -9.08 -18.45
C ILE A 476 -30.05 -9.56 -18.27
N GLN A 477 -29.89 -10.86 -17.97
CA GLN A 477 -28.61 -11.52 -18.18
C GLN A 477 -28.40 -11.67 -19.69
N ALA A 478 -27.22 -11.31 -20.19
CA ALA A 478 -26.85 -11.60 -21.56
C ALA A 478 -27.09 -13.10 -21.84
N LYS A 479 -28.01 -13.43 -22.77
CA LYS A 479 -28.25 -14.79 -23.25
C LYS A 479 -27.01 -15.26 -24.01
N ILE A 480 -26.02 -15.77 -23.28
CA ILE A 480 -24.90 -16.53 -23.84
C ILE A 480 -24.85 -17.84 -23.05
N HIS A 481 -25.34 -18.92 -23.67
CA HIS A 481 -25.52 -20.23 -23.01
C HIS A 481 -24.21 -21.02 -22.84
N SER A 482 -23.16 -20.73 -23.60
CA SER A 482 -21.88 -21.43 -23.45
C SER A 482 -21.02 -20.82 -22.32
N PHE A 483 -20.50 -21.69 -21.43
CA PHE A 483 -19.56 -21.38 -20.35
C PHE A 483 -20.06 -20.49 -19.18
N LYS A 484 -21.37 -20.45 -18.89
CA LYS A 484 -21.95 -19.65 -17.77
C LYS A 484 -21.28 -19.94 -16.42
N THR A 485 -21.01 -21.21 -16.11
CA THR A 485 -20.35 -21.65 -14.88
C THR A 485 -18.90 -21.18 -14.81
N LEU A 486 -18.13 -21.41 -15.87
CA LEU A 486 -16.72 -20.98 -15.97
C LEU A 486 -16.59 -19.45 -15.85
N ARG A 487 -17.45 -18.68 -16.53
CA ARG A 487 -17.46 -17.20 -16.40
C ARG A 487 -17.79 -16.75 -14.98
N THR A 488 -18.68 -17.46 -14.31
CA THR A 488 -19.04 -17.16 -12.91
C THR A 488 -17.88 -17.47 -11.98
N MET A 489 -17.20 -18.60 -12.17
CA MET A 489 -15.98 -18.97 -11.44
C MET A 489 -14.86 -17.95 -11.68
N LEU A 490 -14.57 -17.60 -12.94
CA LEU A 490 -13.57 -16.59 -13.29
C LEU A 490 -13.89 -15.23 -12.67
N ARG A 491 -15.16 -14.81 -12.70
CA ARG A 491 -15.61 -13.56 -12.07
C ARG A 491 -15.29 -13.54 -10.58
N TYR A 492 -15.69 -14.57 -9.84
CA TYR A 492 -15.45 -14.62 -8.39
C TYR A 492 -13.97 -14.83 -8.08
N GLY A 493 -13.26 -15.66 -8.85
CA GLY A 493 -11.82 -15.86 -8.75
C GLY A 493 -11.04 -14.55 -8.91
N LEU A 494 -11.39 -13.72 -9.91
CA LEU A 494 -10.78 -12.40 -10.10
C LEU A 494 -11.07 -11.44 -8.94
N ILE A 495 -12.29 -11.45 -8.39
CA ILE A 495 -12.61 -10.63 -7.22
C ILE A 495 -11.77 -11.05 -6.02
N VAL A 496 -11.71 -12.35 -5.72
CA VAL A 496 -10.92 -12.88 -4.60
C VAL A 496 -9.45 -12.57 -4.81
N LEU A 497 -8.92 -12.76 -6.02
CA LEU A 497 -7.55 -12.40 -6.37
C LEU A 497 -7.27 -10.91 -6.13
N TYR A 498 -8.13 -10.02 -6.64
CA TYR A 498 -7.94 -8.58 -6.46
C TYR A 498 -8.03 -8.15 -5.00
N ILE A 499 -8.97 -8.70 -4.23
CA ILE A 499 -9.07 -8.41 -2.79
C ILE A 499 -7.84 -8.94 -2.05
N THR A 500 -7.38 -10.15 -2.37
CA THR A 500 -6.20 -10.77 -1.74
C THR A 500 -4.94 -9.96 -2.04
N LEU A 501 -4.71 -9.62 -3.32
CA LEU A 501 -3.60 -8.76 -3.72
C LEU A 501 -3.69 -7.39 -3.06
N TYR A 502 -4.89 -6.80 -3.01
CA TYR A 502 -5.10 -5.52 -2.34
C TYR A 502 -4.74 -5.57 -0.85
N VAL A 503 -5.25 -6.54 -0.08
CA VAL A 503 -4.92 -6.71 1.35
C VAL A 503 -3.43 -6.98 1.52
N TYR A 504 -2.85 -7.80 0.64
CA TYR A 504 -1.42 -8.10 0.65
C TYR A 504 -0.57 -6.85 0.43
N PHE A 505 -0.86 -6.06 -0.60
CA PHE A 505 -0.15 -4.81 -0.88
C PHE A 505 -0.33 -3.78 0.24
N VAL A 506 -1.53 -3.66 0.82
CA VAL A 506 -1.74 -2.78 1.98
C VAL A 506 -0.90 -3.25 3.17
N GLY A 507 -0.89 -4.56 3.46
CA GLY A 507 -0.08 -5.11 4.55
C GLY A 507 1.42 -4.90 4.35
N LEU A 508 1.92 -5.04 3.11
CA LEU A 508 3.30 -4.66 2.77
C LEU A 508 3.55 -3.17 3.00
N TYR A 509 2.62 -2.34 2.52
CA TYR A 509 2.73 -0.90 2.56
C TYR A 509 2.74 -0.34 3.99
N VAL A 510 1.94 -0.90 4.91
CA VAL A 510 1.95 -0.51 6.33
C VAL A 510 3.02 -1.23 7.15
N GLY A 511 3.83 -2.10 6.53
CA GLY A 511 4.92 -2.82 7.18
C GLY A 511 4.52 -4.01 8.05
N VAL A 512 3.26 -4.45 7.97
CA VAL A 512 2.75 -5.65 8.67
C VAL A 512 3.20 -6.92 7.95
N PHE A 513 3.11 -6.94 6.62
CA PHE A 513 3.65 -8.02 5.81
C PHE A 513 5.06 -7.66 5.36
N LYS A 514 5.90 -8.69 5.23
CA LYS A 514 7.17 -8.58 4.53
C LYS A 514 6.96 -9.10 3.12
N LEU A 515 7.67 -8.53 2.15
CA LEU A 515 7.75 -9.15 0.82
C LEU A 515 8.13 -10.60 1.03
N PRO A 516 7.55 -11.55 0.26
CA PRO A 516 7.96 -12.92 0.39
C PRO A 516 9.44 -12.87 0.07
N ARG A 517 10.27 -13.27 1.04
CA ARG A 517 11.62 -13.64 0.71
C ARG A 517 11.45 -14.91 -0.10
N PHE A 518 11.15 -14.74 -1.38
CA PHE A 518 11.74 -15.61 -2.37
C PHE A 518 13.23 -15.43 -2.07
N GLY A 519 13.80 -16.37 -1.29
CA GLY A 519 15.21 -16.65 -1.49
C GLY A 519 15.39 -16.75 -3.00
N PRO A 520 16.54 -16.31 -3.56
CA PRO A 520 16.77 -16.46 -4.98
C PRO A 520 16.29 -17.86 -5.35
N LEU A 521 15.31 -17.95 -6.26
CA LEU A 521 14.88 -19.23 -6.80
C LEU A 521 16.22 -19.90 -7.13
N PRO A 522 16.60 -21.00 -6.46
CA PRO A 522 17.83 -21.66 -6.81
C PRO A 522 17.55 -22.24 -8.19
N LEU A 523 17.83 -21.46 -9.23
CA LEU A 523 18.05 -22.00 -10.55
C LEU A 523 19.34 -22.79 -10.39
N PRO A 524 19.26 -24.13 -10.31
CA PRO A 524 20.45 -24.93 -10.16
C PRO A 524 21.24 -24.74 -11.46
N GLY A 525 22.47 -24.22 -11.37
CA GLY A 525 23.44 -24.33 -12.47
C GLY A 525 23.84 -23.06 -13.23
N LEU A 526 23.34 -21.87 -12.90
CA LEU A 526 23.85 -20.62 -13.50
C LEU A 526 24.59 -19.77 -12.48
N ALA A 527 25.92 -19.72 -12.61
CA ALA A 527 26.76 -18.78 -11.88
C ALA A 527 26.77 -17.44 -12.61
N PHE A 528 26.43 -16.36 -11.90
CA PHE A 528 26.50 -15.00 -12.40
C PHE A 528 27.72 -14.33 -11.77
N SER A 529 28.63 -13.86 -12.61
CA SER A 529 29.87 -13.23 -12.18
C SER A 529 29.84 -11.70 -12.38
N ALA A 530 30.60 -10.97 -11.55
CA ALA A 530 30.83 -9.54 -11.71
C ALA A 530 32.30 -9.19 -11.46
N GLU A 531 32.84 -8.26 -12.26
CA GLU A 531 34.19 -7.70 -12.09
C GLU A 531 34.12 -6.25 -11.60
N ILE A 532 34.88 -5.92 -10.55
CA ILE A 532 34.95 -4.58 -9.97
C ILE A 532 36.30 -3.94 -10.30
N LYS A 533 36.29 -2.88 -11.14
CA LYS A 533 37.49 -2.27 -11.74
C LYS A 533 37.94 -0.91 -11.15
N ASP A 534 37.00 -0.10 -10.67
CA ASP A 534 37.27 1.27 -10.19
C ASP A 534 36.33 1.61 -9.01
N CYS A 535 36.70 2.47 -8.07
CA CYS A 535 35.89 2.84 -6.90
C CYS A 535 35.95 4.35 -6.60
N LYS A 536 35.21 5.16 -7.37
CA LYS A 536 34.76 6.50 -6.93
C LYS A 536 33.79 6.43 -5.73
N GLU A 537 33.13 5.28 -5.57
CA GLU A 537 32.23 4.94 -4.45
C GLU A 537 32.83 3.76 -3.67
N GLY A 538 32.55 3.65 -2.36
CA GLY A 538 33.08 2.58 -1.50
C GLY A 538 32.80 1.16 -2.02
N LEU A 539 33.78 0.27 -1.91
CA LEU A 539 33.75 -1.11 -2.44
C LEU A 539 32.54 -1.89 -1.92
N GLU A 540 32.12 -1.63 -0.69
CA GLU A 540 30.99 -2.29 -0.05
C GLU A 540 29.66 -2.05 -0.79
N SER A 541 29.45 -0.86 -1.35
CA SER A 541 28.23 -0.54 -2.09
C SER A 541 28.14 -1.36 -3.39
N LYS A 542 29.28 -1.61 -4.04
CA LYS A 542 29.34 -2.42 -5.27
C LYS A 542 29.10 -3.89 -4.99
N ILE A 543 29.71 -4.42 -3.93
CA ILE A 543 29.48 -5.81 -3.49
C ILE A 543 28.00 -5.99 -3.10
N GLU A 544 27.43 -5.08 -2.30
CA GLU A 544 26.01 -5.14 -1.95
C GLU A 544 25.07 -5.08 -3.16
N MET A 545 25.39 -4.23 -4.14
CA MET A 545 24.60 -4.14 -5.38
C MET A 545 24.69 -5.42 -6.20
N ALA A 546 25.87 -6.02 -6.32
CA ALA A 546 26.07 -7.30 -7.01
C ALA A 546 25.26 -8.42 -6.33
N LEU A 547 25.35 -8.53 -5.00
CA LEU A 547 24.58 -9.50 -4.22
C LEU A 547 23.05 -9.29 -4.39
N LYS A 548 22.57 -8.04 -4.38
CA LYS A 548 21.15 -7.72 -4.64
C LYS A 548 20.69 -8.10 -6.05
N ARG A 549 21.60 -8.13 -7.03
CA ARG A 549 21.33 -8.57 -8.42
C ARG A 549 21.41 -10.09 -8.60
N GLY A 550 21.68 -10.85 -7.54
CA GLY A 550 21.79 -12.31 -7.60
C GLY A 550 23.14 -12.81 -8.11
N VAL A 551 24.17 -11.95 -8.15
CA VAL A 551 25.55 -12.35 -8.48
C VAL A 551 26.09 -13.23 -7.35
N ASN A 552 26.63 -14.39 -7.71
CA ASN A 552 27.18 -15.35 -6.76
C ASN A 552 28.71 -15.44 -6.81
N GLU A 553 29.35 -14.96 -7.87
CA GLU A 553 30.80 -14.85 -7.96
C GLU A 553 31.25 -13.40 -8.20
N ILE A 554 31.97 -12.83 -7.24
CA ILE A 554 32.41 -11.44 -7.26
C ILE A 554 33.93 -11.42 -7.32
N TYR A 555 34.46 -10.90 -8.43
CA TYR A 555 35.88 -10.73 -8.66
C TYR A 555 36.27 -9.27 -8.48
N ILE A 556 37.20 -9.01 -7.57
CA ILE A 556 37.79 -7.69 -7.33
C ILE A 556 39.12 -7.65 -8.10
N GLU A 557 39.25 -6.72 -9.05
CA GLU A 557 40.51 -6.56 -9.78
C GLU A 557 41.65 -6.08 -8.88
N GLN A 558 42.89 -6.23 -9.34
CA GLN A 558 44.06 -5.75 -8.62
C GLN A 558 43.94 -4.24 -8.35
N GLY A 559 44.15 -3.83 -7.10
CA GLY A 559 44.03 -2.43 -6.72
C GLY A 559 43.90 -2.20 -5.22
N THR A 560 43.85 -0.92 -4.85
CA THR A 560 43.57 -0.46 -3.48
C THR A 560 42.16 0.12 -3.42
N TYR A 561 41.36 -0.36 -2.48
CA TYR A 561 39.95 -0.03 -2.32
C TYR A 561 39.67 0.46 -0.91
N CYS A 562 38.74 1.40 -0.74
CA CYS A 562 38.27 1.81 0.57
C CYS A 562 36.88 1.24 0.88
N VAL A 563 36.63 0.95 2.17
CA VAL A 563 35.28 0.67 2.68
C VAL A 563 34.94 1.57 3.85
N TYR A 564 33.72 2.12 3.83
CA TYR A 564 33.24 3.07 4.84
C TYR A 564 32.19 2.45 5.77
N ARG A 565 31.63 1.31 5.38
CA ARG A 565 30.69 0.49 6.16
C ARG A 565 30.95 -1.00 5.93
N PRO A 566 30.50 -1.90 6.83
CA PRO A 566 30.75 -3.33 6.72
C PRO A 566 30.24 -3.92 5.40
N VAL A 567 31.05 -4.76 4.74
CA VAL A 567 30.61 -5.61 3.63
C VAL A 567 29.81 -6.77 4.21
N LYS A 568 28.49 -6.78 4.01
CA LYS A 568 27.59 -7.79 4.59
C LYS A 568 27.21 -8.87 3.58
N ILE A 569 27.54 -10.12 3.89
CA ILE A 569 27.15 -11.32 3.14
C ILE A 569 26.20 -12.14 4.02
N ASN A 570 24.91 -12.12 3.71
CA ASN A 570 23.86 -12.82 4.45
C ASN A 570 23.17 -13.92 3.62
N THR A 571 23.77 -14.29 2.48
CA THR A 571 23.29 -15.31 1.54
C THR A 571 24.36 -16.37 1.32
N SER A 572 23.91 -17.61 1.13
CA SER A 572 24.79 -18.75 0.85
C SER A 572 25.31 -18.76 -0.59
N ASN A 573 26.31 -19.61 -0.85
CA ASN A 573 26.91 -19.87 -2.18
C ASN A 573 27.53 -18.62 -2.82
N ILE A 574 28.27 -17.83 -2.04
CA ILE A 574 28.92 -16.60 -2.52
C ILE A 574 30.43 -16.80 -2.58
N THR A 575 31.05 -16.42 -3.70
CA THR A 575 32.50 -16.31 -3.84
C THR A 575 32.88 -14.83 -3.94
N LEU A 576 33.75 -14.37 -3.06
CA LEU A 576 34.38 -13.05 -3.11
C LEU A 576 35.88 -13.24 -3.27
N LYS A 577 36.43 -12.86 -4.43
CA LYS A 577 37.79 -13.22 -4.81
C LYS A 577 38.56 -12.05 -5.39
N GLY A 578 39.78 -11.82 -4.89
CA GLY A 578 40.72 -10.90 -5.53
C GLY A 578 41.44 -11.53 -6.73
N LYS A 579 41.57 -10.78 -7.82
CA LYS A 579 42.45 -11.07 -8.95
C LYS A 579 43.76 -10.30 -8.74
N GLY A 580 44.82 -10.99 -8.34
CA GLY A 580 46.11 -10.38 -8.04
C GLY A 580 46.17 -9.72 -6.65
N LYS A 581 46.90 -8.61 -6.54
CA LYS A 581 47.12 -7.91 -5.25
C LYS A 581 45.97 -6.95 -4.95
N VAL A 582 45.00 -7.41 -4.16
CA VAL A 582 43.87 -6.59 -3.70
C VAL A 582 44.10 -6.13 -2.26
N LEU A 583 44.09 -4.82 -2.03
CA LEU A 583 44.15 -4.18 -0.71
C LEU A 583 42.84 -3.45 -0.42
N ILE A 584 42.21 -3.76 0.71
CA ILE A 584 40.98 -3.10 1.19
C ILE A 584 41.32 -2.33 2.47
N ILE A 585 41.23 -1.01 2.40
CA ILE A 585 41.43 -0.07 3.50
C ILE A 585 40.07 0.22 4.15
N SER A 586 39.92 -0.20 5.39
CA SER A 586 38.75 0.11 6.20
C SER A 586 38.87 1.48 6.83
N LYS A 587 37.87 2.34 6.58
CA LYS A 587 37.64 3.63 7.22
C LYS A 587 36.54 3.56 8.28
N ILE A 588 36.10 2.35 8.63
CA ILE A 588 34.97 2.10 9.53
C ILE A 588 35.36 2.51 10.96
N LYS A 589 34.41 3.16 11.66
CA LYS A 589 34.49 3.46 13.10
C LYS A 589 33.33 2.81 13.85
N GLY A 590 33.56 2.44 15.09
CA GLY A 590 32.57 1.93 16.04
C GLY A 590 32.86 0.51 16.53
N GLU A 591 32.49 0.26 17.78
CA GLU A 591 32.59 -1.07 18.40
C GLU A 591 31.60 -2.07 17.77
N ASP A 592 31.94 -3.36 17.89
CA ASP A 592 31.15 -4.50 17.39
C ASP A 592 30.83 -4.49 15.88
N LYS A 593 31.65 -3.80 15.09
CA LYS A 593 31.59 -3.83 13.61
C LYS A 593 32.68 -4.74 13.05
N SER A 594 32.57 -5.07 11.76
CA SER A 594 33.64 -5.72 11.01
C SER A 594 33.81 -5.13 9.61
N VAL A 595 34.99 -5.32 9.00
CA VAL A 595 35.23 -4.93 7.60
C VAL A 595 34.42 -5.82 6.68
N ILE A 596 34.51 -7.14 6.88
CA ILE A 596 33.66 -8.13 6.20
C ILE A 596 32.87 -8.92 7.25
N GLU A 597 31.56 -8.96 7.09
CA GLU A 597 30.63 -9.73 7.93
C GLU A 597 29.90 -10.77 7.09
N VAL A 598 30.08 -12.05 7.43
CA VAL A 598 29.23 -13.13 6.94
C VAL A 598 28.36 -13.60 8.11
N SER A 599 27.06 -13.41 8.00
CA SER A 599 26.15 -13.60 9.14
C SER A 599 24.89 -14.38 8.76
N GLY A 600 24.73 -15.56 9.37
CA GLY A 600 23.45 -16.27 9.47
C GLY A 600 22.73 -15.95 10.77
N SER A 601 21.87 -16.88 11.22
CA SER A 601 21.14 -16.73 12.48
C SER A 601 21.07 -18.04 13.28
N LYS A 602 20.80 -17.92 14.59
CA LYS A 602 20.51 -19.07 15.47
C LYS A 602 19.26 -19.85 15.04
N GLY A 603 18.41 -19.21 14.23
CA GLY A 603 17.23 -19.79 13.62
C GLY A 603 16.11 -20.14 14.60
N LYS A 604 15.22 -21.03 14.16
CA LYS A 604 13.97 -21.34 14.87
C LYS A 604 14.20 -22.30 16.02
N LYS A 605 13.59 -22.02 17.18
CA LYS A 605 13.51 -22.97 18.29
C LYS A 605 12.66 -24.18 17.87
N LEU A 606 13.23 -25.37 17.97
CA LEU A 606 12.55 -26.63 17.65
C LEU A 606 11.77 -27.17 18.84
N GLY A 607 12.27 -27.01 20.04
CA GLY A 607 11.64 -27.54 21.25
C GLY A 607 12.64 -27.70 22.39
N TYR A 608 12.25 -28.52 23.35
CA TYR A 608 13.09 -28.99 24.45
C TYR A 608 13.24 -30.51 24.39
N THR A 609 14.36 -31.03 24.87
CA THR A 609 14.54 -32.48 25.00
C THR A 609 13.62 -33.05 26.08
N LEU A 610 12.88 -34.12 25.77
CA LEU A 610 11.99 -34.81 26.72
C LEU A 610 12.77 -35.57 27.80
N LYS A 611 13.91 -36.15 27.40
CA LYS A 611 14.84 -36.87 28.27
C LYS A 611 16.24 -36.29 28.14
N GLY A 612 17.09 -36.59 29.10
CA GLY A 612 18.53 -36.30 28.98
C GLY A 612 19.12 -37.06 27.79
N VAL A 613 20.15 -36.49 27.18
CA VAL A 613 20.91 -37.09 26.09
C VAL A 613 22.33 -37.30 26.59
N ARG A 614 22.77 -38.55 26.65
CA ARG A 614 24.10 -38.90 27.18
C ARG A 614 25.16 -38.80 26.11
N LYS A 615 26.39 -38.49 26.51
CA LYS A 615 27.58 -38.58 25.67
C LYS A 615 27.61 -39.93 24.95
N GLY A 616 27.78 -39.90 23.63
CA GLY A 616 27.74 -41.10 22.78
C GLY A 616 26.38 -41.39 22.14
N GLU A 617 25.29 -40.74 22.56
CA GLU A 617 23.98 -40.90 21.93
C GLU A 617 23.82 -40.00 20.70
N SER A 618 23.09 -40.48 19.67
CA SER A 618 22.85 -39.76 18.42
C SER A 618 21.38 -39.39 18.19
N GLU A 619 20.49 -39.61 19.16
CA GLU A 619 19.05 -39.33 19.03
C GLU A 619 18.63 -38.20 19.98
N LEU A 620 17.97 -37.17 19.44
CA LEU A 620 17.29 -36.14 20.22
C LEU A 620 15.78 -36.36 20.14
N LEU A 621 15.14 -36.59 21.30
CA LEU A 621 13.69 -36.72 21.43
C LEU A 621 13.11 -35.41 21.99
N LEU A 622 12.23 -34.75 21.23
CA LEU A 622 11.68 -33.43 21.56
C LEU A 622 10.24 -33.46 22.08
N ASP A 623 9.90 -32.39 22.82
CA ASP A 623 8.57 -32.10 23.39
C ASP A 623 7.47 -31.83 22.34
N ARG A 624 7.85 -31.69 21.06
CA ARG A 624 6.94 -31.41 19.95
C ARG A 624 7.48 -31.94 18.64
N GLU A 625 6.59 -32.07 17.66
CA GLU A 625 6.98 -32.48 16.31
C GLU A 625 7.80 -31.43 15.58
N VAL A 626 8.78 -31.90 14.82
CA VAL A 626 9.63 -31.12 13.94
C VAL A 626 9.15 -31.32 12.51
N LYS A 627 8.84 -30.21 11.84
CA LYS A 627 8.38 -30.20 10.45
C LYS A 627 9.47 -29.67 9.53
N GLY A 628 9.68 -30.36 8.41
CA GLY A 628 10.62 -29.96 7.36
C GLY A 628 12.00 -30.62 7.47
N LYS A 629 12.81 -30.43 6.43
CA LYS A 629 14.17 -30.97 6.35
C LYS A 629 15.12 -30.10 7.17
N LEU A 630 15.93 -30.72 8.03
CA LEU A 630 16.98 -30.07 8.80
C LEU A 630 18.35 -30.56 8.34
N ASN A 631 19.32 -29.65 8.27
CA ASN A 631 20.72 -30.00 8.00
C ASN A 631 21.56 -30.01 9.27
N TYR A 632 21.20 -29.15 10.23
CA TYR A 632 21.94 -28.91 11.45
C TYR A 632 20.98 -28.64 12.59
N VAL A 633 21.41 -28.99 13.80
CA VAL A 633 20.80 -28.56 15.05
C VAL A 633 21.84 -27.93 15.95
N TRP A 634 21.40 -26.95 16.72
CA TRP A 634 22.13 -26.45 17.88
C TRP A 634 21.38 -26.89 19.13
N ILE A 635 22.07 -27.51 20.07
CA ILE A 635 21.54 -27.90 21.38
C ILE A 635 22.33 -27.19 22.47
N GLY A 636 21.63 -26.74 23.51
CA GLY A 636 22.30 -26.17 24.67
C GLY A 636 21.51 -26.24 25.97
N ALA A 637 22.23 -26.27 27.08
CA ALA A 637 21.71 -26.32 28.43
C ALA A 637 22.36 -25.26 29.33
N PRO A 638 21.62 -24.68 30.30
CA PRO A 638 22.17 -23.89 31.39
C PRO A 638 23.34 -24.58 32.10
N ASN A 639 24.30 -23.83 32.63
CA ASN A 639 25.35 -24.41 33.47
C ASN A 639 24.78 -24.60 34.89
N THR A 640 24.82 -25.83 35.41
CA THR A 640 24.46 -26.10 36.81
C THR A 640 25.72 -26.10 37.67
N GLU A 641 25.56 -25.93 38.98
CA GLU A 641 26.72 -25.91 39.89
C GLU A 641 27.46 -27.25 39.90
N GLU A 642 26.75 -28.36 39.80
CA GLU A 642 27.33 -29.71 39.71
C GLU A 642 28.20 -29.84 38.46
N PHE A 643 27.72 -29.33 37.33
CA PHE A 643 28.49 -29.34 36.07
C PHE A 643 29.72 -28.43 36.15
N LEU A 644 29.60 -27.25 36.77
CA LEU A 644 30.75 -26.35 36.91
C LEU A 644 31.82 -26.92 37.85
N LYS A 645 31.40 -27.60 38.94
CA LYS A 645 32.30 -28.36 39.81
C LYS A 645 32.96 -29.51 39.06
N SER A 646 32.22 -30.24 38.22
CA SER A 646 32.77 -31.39 37.48
C SER A 646 33.84 -30.99 36.45
N ILE A 647 33.83 -29.75 35.96
CA ILE A 647 34.85 -29.22 35.05
C ILE A 647 35.95 -28.41 35.79
N GLY A 648 36.00 -28.49 37.12
CA GLY A 648 37.05 -27.86 37.93
C GLY A 648 36.90 -26.36 38.15
N SER A 649 35.75 -25.75 37.87
CA SER A 649 35.53 -24.31 38.11
C SER A 649 35.32 -24.03 39.60
N ARG A 650 36.23 -23.27 40.22
CA ARG A 650 36.17 -22.89 41.65
C ARG A 650 35.44 -21.58 41.87
N VAL A 651 35.63 -20.62 40.96
CA VAL A 651 35.19 -19.22 41.13
C VAL A 651 34.09 -18.85 40.13
N TRP A 652 34.20 -19.28 38.87
CA TRP A 652 33.22 -18.94 37.85
C TRP A 652 31.96 -19.80 38.00
N LYS A 653 30.87 -19.21 38.50
CA LYS A 653 29.59 -19.89 38.79
C LYS A 653 28.39 -19.32 38.02
N LYS A 654 28.56 -18.97 36.74
CA LYS A 654 27.49 -18.33 35.95
C LYS A 654 26.67 -19.35 35.16
N GLU A 655 25.34 -19.20 35.19
CA GLU A 655 24.41 -20.01 34.38
C GLU A 655 24.63 -19.84 32.86
N LYS A 656 25.02 -18.62 32.45
CA LYS A 656 25.27 -18.23 31.06
C LYS A 656 26.63 -17.54 30.91
N PRO A 657 27.25 -17.61 29.71
CA PRO A 657 26.80 -18.32 28.51
C PRO A 657 26.79 -19.85 28.70
N PHE A 658 25.93 -20.56 27.96
CA PHE A 658 25.88 -22.03 28.01
C PHE A 658 27.22 -22.63 27.59
N LEU A 659 27.82 -23.45 28.44
CA LEU A 659 29.03 -24.21 28.14
C LEU A 659 28.68 -25.58 27.59
N ARG A 660 27.58 -26.14 28.12
CA ARG A 660 26.91 -27.32 27.57
C ARG A 660 26.17 -26.95 26.31
N GLN A 661 26.88 -26.80 25.20
CA GLN A 661 26.30 -26.57 23.88
C GLN A 661 27.08 -27.28 22.78
N GLY A 662 26.42 -27.49 21.65
CA GLY A 662 27.00 -28.16 20.48
C GLY A 662 26.21 -27.88 19.21
N ILE A 663 26.89 -27.96 18.07
CA ILE A 663 26.28 -27.95 16.73
C ILE A 663 26.50 -29.32 16.10
N TYR A 664 25.43 -29.96 15.67
CA TYR A 664 25.46 -31.31 15.11
C TYR A 664 24.75 -31.35 13.77
N ARG A 665 25.24 -32.18 12.85
CA ARG A 665 24.58 -32.48 11.58
C ARG A 665 23.41 -33.42 11.80
N VAL A 666 22.33 -33.20 11.06
CA VAL A 666 21.12 -34.02 11.10
C VAL A 666 21.15 -35.00 9.95
N GLU A 667 20.99 -36.28 10.27
CA GLU A 667 20.82 -37.35 9.30
C GLU A 667 19.35 -37.48 8.90
N GLU A 668 18.47 -37.54 9.90
CA GLU A 668 17.04 -37.74 9.68
C GLU A 668 16.17 -37.03 10.73
N VAL A 669 14.96 -36.64 10.33
CA VAL A 669 13.91 -36.14 11.23
C VAL A 669 12.67 -37.02 11.07
N ARG A 670 12.21 -37.65 12.16
CA ARG A 670 10.99 -38.45 12.23
C ARG A 670 10.06 -37.94 13.33
N ARG A 671 9.02 -37.19 12.95
CA ARG A 671 8.08 -36.54 13.89
C ARG A 671 8.82 -35.71 14.94
N ASN A 672 8.87 -36.14 16.21
CA ASN A 672 9.55 -35.46 17.31
C ASN A 672 10.96 -36.02 17.61
N ARG A 673 11.48 -36.92 16.76
CA ARG A 673 12.83 -37.48 16.87
C ARG A 673 13.74 -36.86 15.81
N ILE A 674 14.94 -36.46 16.22
CA ILE A 674 16.03 -36.01 15.34
C ILE A 674 17.20 -36.98 15.51
N ILE A 675 17.60 -37.61 14.41
CA ILE A 675 18.77 -38.49 14.34
C ILE A 675 19.95 -37.65 13.85
N LEU A 676 21.00 -37.60 14.66
CA LEU A 676 22.24 -36.90 14.38
C LEU A 676 23.19 -37.81 13.62
N SER A 677 23.92 -37.25 12.66
CA SER A 677 24.92 -38.02 11.91
C SER A 677 26.16 -38.36 12.75
N GLU A 678 26.24 -37.84 13.96
CA GLU A 678 27.35 -38.03 14.88
C GLU A 678 26.85 -37.92 16.33
N PRO A 679 27.43 -38.71 17.26
CA PRO A 679 26.98 -38.72 18.64
C PRO A 679 27.33 -37.41 19.36
N VAL A 680 26.53 -37.07 20.36
CA VAL A 680 26.80 -35.91 21.21
C VAL A 680 28.08 -36.11 22.04
N GLU A 681 28.83 -35.02 22.22
CA GLU A 681 30.16 -35.05 22.85
C GLU A 681 30.12 -34.93 24.37
N ILE A 682 28.98 -34.50 24.91
CA ILE A 682 28.75 -34.18 26.32
C ILE A 682 27.32 -34.55 26.68
N ASP A 683 27.08 -34.68 27.98
CA ASP A 683 25.74 -34.90 28.51
C ASP A 683 24.90 -33.62 28.46
N TYR A 684 23.67 -33.77 27.99
CA TYR A 684 22.64 -32.73 28.04
C TYR A 684 21.52 -33.17 28.98
N PRO A 685 21.17 -32.39 30.01
CA PRO A 685 20.06 -32.73 30.90
C PRO A 685 18.71 -32.71 30.15
N PRO A 686 17.64 -33.31 30.71
CA PRO A 686 16.28 -33.07 30.24
C PRO A 686 15.98 -31.57 30.16
N ASN A 687 15.03 -31.19 29.30
CA ASN A 687 14.69 -29.79 29.03
C ASN A 687 15.83 -28.94 28.42
N SER A 688 16.82 -29.58 27.78
CA SER A 688 17.82 -28.87 26.99
C SER A 688 17.16 -28.27 25.75
N VAL A 689 17.53 -27.05 25.40
CA VAL A 689 16.87 -26.33 24.31
C VAL A 689 17.53 -26.66 22.96
N VAL A 690 16.70 -26.93 21.96
CA VAL A 690 17.14 -27.24 20.59
C VAL A 690 16.65 -26.20 19.61
N TYR A 691 17.55 -25.71 18.76
CA TYR A 691 17.30 -24.78 17.66
C TYR A 691 17.72 -25.40 16.33
N ALA A 692 17.10 -24.94 15.24
CA ALA A 692 17.52 -25.18 13.86
C ALA A 692 18.28 -23.95 13.35
N PRO A 693 19.63 -23.96 13.31
CA PRO A 693 20.41 -22.84 12.82
C PRO A 693 20.12 -22.52 11.35
N GLU A 694 20.00 -21.23 11.05
CA GLU A 694 19.92 -20.71 9.68
C GLU A 694 21.33 -20.28 9.25
N PHE A 695 22.17 -21.26 8.92
CA PHE A 695 23.53 -20.99 8.48
C PHE A 695 23.57 -20.32 7.10
N VAL A 696 24.46 -19.33 6.97
CA VAL A 696 25.01 -18.95 5.66
C VAL A 696 26.06 -19.99 5.28
N LYS A 697 25.91 -20.60 4.11
CA LYS A 697 26.72 -21.76 3.67
C LYS A 697 27.56 -21.45 2.44
N ASN A 698 28.63 -22.22 2.24
CA ASN A 698 29.41 -22.20 1.00
C ASN A 698 29.89 -20.79 0.59
N VAL A 699 30.31 -19.97 1.56
CA VAL A 699 30.94 -18.68 1.27
C VAL A 699 32.43 -18.86 1.12
N ARG A 700 33.02 -18.39 0.03
CA ARG A 700 34.46 -18.41 -0.23
C ARG A 700 35.00 -16.99 -0.30
N ILE A 701 35.94 -16.65 0.57
CA ILE A 701 36.66 -15.37 0.53
C ILE A 701 38.13 -15.68 0.22
N GLU A 702 38.62 -15.18 -0.92
CA GLU A 702 39.91 -15.58 -1.48
C GLU A 702 40.76 -14.38 -1.92
N ASN A 703 42.08 -14.45 -1.69
CA ASN A 703 43.08 -13.54 -2.27
C ASN A 703 42.86 -12.05 -1.94
N LEU A 704 42.59 -11.71 -0.67
CA LEU A 704 42.36 -10.33 -0.24
C LEU A 704 43.33 -9.93 0.89
N THR A 705 43.76 -8.68 0.89
CA THR A 705 44.42 -8.04 2.04
C THR A 705 43.50 -6.98 2.62
N LEU A 706 43.26 -7.02 3.93
CA LEU A 706 42.51 -5.99 4.66
C LEU A 706 43.48 -5.16 5.50
N TYR A 707 43.27 -3.86 5.59
CA TYR A 707 43.96 -2.94 6.50
C TYR A 707 42.93 -2.07 7.21
N GLN A 708 42.93 -1.99 8.54
CA GLN A 708 42.13 -0.97 9.24
C GLN A 708 42.99 0.26 9.49
N GLU A 709 42.53 1.40 9.01
CA GLU A 709 43.20 2.68 9.22
C GLU A 709 42.74 3.32 10.51
N VAL A 710 43.70 3.87 11.25
CA VAL A 710 43.51 4.89 12.28
C VAL A 710 44.27 6.13 11.78
N PRO A 711 43.58 7.23 11.46
CA PRO A 711 44.22 8.43 10.91
C PRO A 711 45.31 8.97 11.84
N ASP A 712 46.40 9.47 11.26
CA ASP A 712 47.48 10.18 11.95
C ASP A 712 48.26 9.38 13.01
N HIS A 713 48.13 8.04 13.00
CA HIS A 713 48.83 7.14 13.94
C HIS A 713 49.65 6.08 13.21
N ASP A 714 50.83 5.78 13.75
CA ASP A 714 51.74 4.77 13.23
C ASP A 714 51.48 3.40 13.90
N PRO A 715 51.39 2.30 13.14
CA PRO A 715 51.28 0.94 13.69
C PRO A 715 52.31 0.56 14.77
N ARG A 716 53.49 1.18 14.75
CA ARG A 716 54.55 0.98 15.75
C ARG A 716 54.15 1.45 17.15
N GLU A 717 53.23 2.42 17.26
CA GLU A 717 52.73 2.93 18.54
C GLU A 717 52.02 1.86 19.38
N VAL A 718 51.49 0.82 18.73
CA VAL A 718 50.78 -0.27 19.40
C VAL A 718 51.57 -1.59 19.39
N GLU A 719 52.83 -1.59 18.97
CA GLU A 719 53.66 -2.79 19.02
C GLU A 719 53.91 -3.20 20.48
N TYR A 720 53.53 -4.42 20.85
CA TYR A 720 53.55 -4.93 22.24
C TYR A 720 52.74 -4.12 23.27
N VAL A 721 51.86 -3.21 22.85
CA VAL A 721 50.92 -2.52 23.74
C VAL A 721 49.62 -3.31 23.87
N TYR A 722 49.34 -3.81 25.08
CA TYR A 722 48.15 -4.63 25.39
C TYR A 722 47.02 -3.83 26.02
N GLU A 723 46.72 -2.68 25.41
CA GLU A 723 45.66 -1.76 25.80
C GLU A 723 44.70 -1.49 24.63
N ASN A 724 43.59 -0.81 24.92
CA ASN A 724 42.64 -0.37 23.89
C ASN A 724 42.87 1.13 23.61
N LEU A 725 43.99 1.47 22.98
CA LEU A 725 44.35 2.89 22.75
C LEU A 725 43.35 3.62 21.84
N PHE A 726 42.68 2.89 20.94
CA PHE A 726 41.81 3.46 19.92
C PHE A 726 40.40 2.84 19.97
N PRO A 727 39.64 3.00 21.09
CA PRO A 727 38.41 2.26 21.31
C PRO A 727 37.32 2.54 20.25
N GLY A 728 37.31 3.75 19.68
CA GLY A 728 36.43 4.12 18.57
C GLY A 728 36.69 3.35 17.27
N TYR A 729 37.81 2.63 17.16
CA TYR A 729 38.22 1.84 16.00
C TYR A 729 38.24 0.34 16.28
N LYS A 730 37.53 -0.15 17.32
CA LYS A 730 37.38 -1.60 17.59
C LYS A 730 36.50 -2.30 16.55
N VAL A 731 37.02 -2.41 15.33
CA VAL A 731 36.41 -3.06 14.17
C VAL A 731 37.14 -4.36 13.88
N ASP A 732 36.42 -5.47 13.78
CA ASP A 732 37.01 -6.76 13.40
C ASP A 732 37.38 -6.76 11.91
N GLY A 733 38.46 -7.43 11.53
CA GLY A 733 38.80 -7.63 10.11
C GLY A 733 37.71 -8.45 9.41
N ILE A 734 37.60 -9.73 9.76
CA ILE A 734 36.58 -10.63 9.20
C ILE A 734 35.80 -11.28 10.33
N ARG A 735 34.48 -11.24 10.24
CA ARG A 735 33.57 -11.90 11.18
C ARG A 735 32.68 -12.90 10.45
N LEU A 736 32.76 -14.17 10.85
CA LEU A 736 31.87 -15.24 10.39
C LEU A 736 31.01 -15.70 11.57
N ARG A 737 29.71 -15.40 11.52
CA ARG A 737 28.76 -15.69 12.61
C ARG A 737 27.60 -16.54 12.08
N TRP A 738 27.35 -17.70 12.69
CA TRP A 738 26.38 -18.67 12.15
C TRP A 738 26.66 -18.99 10.68
N VAL A 739 27.89 -19.43 10.40
CA VAL A 739 28.34 -19.81 9.07
C VAL A 739 28.69 -21.30 9.06
N SER A 740 28.37 -21.99 7.97
CA SER A 740 28.82 -23.37 7.78
C SER A 740 29.50 -23.60 6.43
N GLU A 741 30.38 -24.61 6.35
CA GLU A 741 30.94 -25.12 5.08
C GLU A 741 31.55 -24.02 4.20
N SER A 742 32.14 -23.01 4.83
CA SER A 742 32.70 -21.83 4.16
C SER A 742 34.21 -21.81 4.28
N SER A 743 34.89 -20.99 3.48
CA SER A 743 36.35 -20.95 3.48
C SER A 743 36.95 -19.56 3.32
N LEU A 744 38.07 -19.36 4.00
CA LEU A 744 38.98 -18.23 3.83
C LEU A 744 40.30 -18.76 3.27
N ILE A 745 40.71 -18.32 2.09
CA ILE A 745 41.90 -18.85 1.41
C ILE A 745 42.81 -17.70 0.98
N ASN A 746 44.07 -17.72 1.40
CA ASN A 746 45.06 -16.69 1.04
C ASN A 746 44.57 -15.27 1.39
N VAL A 747 44.17 -15.08 2.65
CA VAL A 747 43.65 -13.81 3.16
C VAL A 747 44.65 -13.23 4.17
N LYS A 748 44.97 -11.95 4.02
CA LYS A 748 45.85 -11.20 4.93
C LYS A 748 45.04 -10.11 5.64
N VAL A 749 45.22 -9.96 6.94
CA VAL A 749 44.66 -8.85 7.73
C VAL A 749 45.81 -8.13 8.41
N LEU A 750 45.95 -6.85 8.09
CA LEU A 750 46.95 -5.93 8.59
C LEU A 750 46.28 -4.95 9.54
N MET A 751 46.86 -4.75 10.71
CA MET A 751 46.43 -3.78 11.72
C MET A 751 44.92 -3.78 11.92
N ALA A 752 44.34 -4.89 12.36
CA ALA A 752 42.90 -4.96 12.60
C ALA A 752 42.47 -3.95 13.68
N GLY A 753 41.26 -3.44 13.61
CA GLY A 753 40.74 -2.55 14.65
C GLY A 753 40.64 -3.22 16.02
N SER A 754 40.09 -4.44 16.06
CA SER A 754 40.14 -5.36 17.20
C SER A 754 40.56 -6.77 16.75
N HIS A 755 39.62 -7.66 16.40
CA HIS A 755 39.94 -9.03 16.01
C HIS A 755 40.28 -9.13 14.53
N PRO A 756 41.46 -9.63 14.11
CA PRO A 756 41.70 -9.87 12.69
C PRO A 756 40.72 -10.89 12.09
N LEU A 757 40.36 -11.92 12.85
CA LEU A 757 39.37 -12.92 12.46
C LEU A 757 38.56 -13.37 13.68
N SER A 758 37.23 -13.33 13.55
CA SER A 758 36.27 -13.82 14.53
C SER A 758 35.35 -14.88 13.94
N LEU A 759 35.43 -16.11 14.47
CA LEU A 759 34.54 -17.22 14.12
C LEU A 759 33.57 -17.49 15.28
N GLU A 760 32.28 -17.27 15.06
CA GLU A 760 31.26 -17.27 16.10
C GLU A 760 30.11 -18.22 15.77
N ASN A 761 29.82 -19.18 16.65
CA ASN A 761 28.71 -20.14 16.48
C ASN A 761 28.70 -20.79 15.08
N SER A 762 29.87 -21.12 14.53
CA SER A 762 30.05 -21.57 13.15
C SER A 762 30.50 -23.03 13.11
N TYR A 763 30.26 -23.71 11.99
CA TYR A 763 30.52 -25.14 11.83
C TYR A 763 31.29 -25.45 10.54
N GLY A 764 32.44 -26.13 10.63
CA GLY A 764 33.11 -26.66 9.45
C GLY A 764 33.73 -25.59 8.53
N VAL A 765 34.10 -24.41 9.06
CA VAL A 765 34.80 -23.38 8.28
C VAL A 765 36.27 -23.76 8.10
N LYS A 766 36.79 -23.61 6.89
CA LYS A 766 38.19 -23.90 6.53
C LYS A 766 38.96 -22.60 6.31
N VAL A 767 40.03 -22.39 7.07
CA VAL A 767 40.92 -21.23 6.97
C VAL A 767 42.28 -21.72 6.49
N LYS A 768 42.70 -21.33 5.29
CA LYS A 768 43.94 -21.79 4.65
C LYS A 768 44.80 -20.60 4.24
N ASN A 769 46.09 -20.62 4.58
CA ASN A 769 47.02 -19.54 4.24
C ASN A 769 46.54 -18.17 4.75
N PHE A 770 46.05 -18.10 5.99
CA PHE A 770 45.59 -16.87 6.62
C PHE A 770 46.73 -16.19 7.36
N LYS A 771 46.87 -14.87 7.20
CA LYS A 771 47.92 -14.11 7.86
C LYS A 771 47.34 -12.91 8.60
N ALA A 772 47.64 -12.79 9.89
CA ALA A 772 47.25 -11.64 10.72
C ALA A 772 48.50 -10.93 11.25
N PHE A 773 48.56 -9.61 11.05
CA PHE A 773 49.68 -8.77 11.48
C PHE A 773 49.14 -7.54 12.21
N GLY A 774 49.20 -7.54 13.52
CA GLY A 774 48.85 -6.38 14.34
C GLY A 774 47.35 -6.18 14.57
N SER A 775 47.05 -5.55 15.69
CA SER A 775 45.74 -4.97 16.02
C SER A 775 45.92 -3.64 16.75
N TRP A 776 45.07 -2.65 16.47
CA TRP A 776 45.07 -1.35 17.15
C TRP A 776 44.60 -1.44 18.61
N ASN A 777 43.61 -2.29 18.87
CA ASN A 777 43.07 -2.49 20.22
C ASN A 777 43.31 -3.92 20.68
N LYS A 778 44.06 -4.07 21.77
CA LYS A 778 44.49 -5.34 22.34
C LYS A 778 44.29 -5.39 23.86
N GLY A 779 43.45 -4.53 24.42
CA GLY A 779 43.27 -4.38 25.86
C GLY A 779 42.19 -5.25 26.48
N LYS A 780 41.79 -4.88 27.70
CA LYS A 780 40.69 -5.50 28.48
C LYS A 780 39.40 -5.62 27.65
N GLY A 781 38.53 -6.55 28.03
CA GLY A 781 37.27 -6.83 27.31
C GLY A 781 37.40 -7.83 26.16
N GLY A 782 38.57 -8.45 25.99
CA GLY A 782 38.79 -9.52 25.02
C GLY A 782 38.98 -9.02 23.60
N ASN A 783 39.94 -8.10 23.38
CA ASN A 783 40.23 -7.49 22.08
C ASN A 783 41.55 -8.00 21.49
N GLY A 784 41.72 -7.89 20.17
CA GLY A 784 42.99 -8.22 19.52
C GLY A 784 43.22 -9.71 19.30
N TYR A 785 42.16 -10.51 19.14
CA TYR A 785 42.29 -11.98 18.97
C TYR A 785 42.07 -12.44 17.53
N VAL A 786 42.81 -13.48 17.12
CA VAL A 786 42.29 -14.42 16.13
C VAL A 786 41.50 -15.48 16.92
N ARG A 787 40.16 -15.43 16.87
CA ARG A 787 39.32 -16.20 17.81
C ARG A 787 38.40 -17.24 17.16
N ILE A 788 38.38 -18.42 17.76
CA ILE A 788 37.37 -19.47 17.59
C ILE A 788 36.45 -19.45 18.82
N TYR A 789 35.21 -19.02 18.63
CA TYR A 789 34.23 -18.80 19.70
C TYR A 789 32.95 -19.59 19.45
N LYS A 790 32.60 -20.52 20.35
CA LYS A 790 31.41 -21.40 20.23
C LYS A 790 31.32 -22.12 18.89
N SER A 791 32.46 -22.36 18.26
CA SER A 791 32.54 -22.85 16.88
C SER A 791 33.13 -24.25 16.86
N HIS A 792 32.66 -25.05 15.91
CA HIS A 792 32.87 -26.49 15.90
C HIS A 792 33.47 -26.92 14.58
N ARG A 793 34.47 -27.82 14.62
CA ARG A 793 35.09 -28.41 13.43
C ARG A 793 35.70 -27.38 12.47
N ILE A 794 36.17 -26.28 13.01
CA ILE A 794 36.95 -25.30 12.26
C ILE A 794 38.33 -25.88 11.96
N VAL A 795 38.83 -25.67 10.75
CA VAL A 795 40.15 -26.14 10.33
C VAL A 795 41.02 -24.98 9.88
N PHE A 796 42.09 -24.69 10.61
CA PHE A 796 43.15 -23.76 10.21
C PHE A 796 44.34 -24.55 9.64
N VAL A 797 44.84 -24.12 8.48
CA VAL A 797 46.01 -24.71 7.82
C VAL A 797 46.93 -23.63 7.29
N LYS A 798 48.24 -23.70 7.60
CA LYS A 798 49.24 -22.73 7.10
C LYS A 798 48.92 -21.29 7.50
N CYS A 799 48.72 -21.02 8.78
CA CYS A 799 48.41 -19.65 9.23
C CYS A 799 49.62 -18.97 9.87
N TYR A 800 49.66 -17.65 9.81
CA TYR A 800 50.74 -16.84 10.37
C TYR A 800 50.13 -15.70 11.19
N VAL A 801 50.44 -15.60 12.49
CA VAL A 801 49.82 -14.63 13.39
C VAL A 801 50.89 -13.88 14.17
N LYS A 802 50.95 -12.55 14.05
CA LYS A 802 51.93 -11.70 14.75
C LYS A 802 51.30 -10.39 15.23
N GLY A 803 51.74 -9.86 16.36
CA GLY A 803 51.43 -8.49 16.81
C GLY A 803 49.98 -8.26 17.28
N VAL A 804 49.22 -9.34 17.39
CA VAL A 804 47.88 -9.38 17.99
C VAL A 804 48.02 -9.71 19.48
N ARG A 805 46.92 -9.80 20.22
CA ARG A 805 46.96 -10.21 21.62
C ARG A 805 47.09 -11.72 21.76
N HIS A 806 46.17 -12.52 21.23
CA HIS A 806 46.16 -13.98 21.39
C HIS A 806 45.65 -14.67 20.12
N PHE A 807 46.10 -15.90 19.85
CA PHE A 807 45.32 -16.86 19.08
C PHE A 807 44.45 -17.67 20.05
N VAL A 808 43.13 -17.60 19.92
CA VAL A 808 42.20 -18.07 20.96
C VAL A 808 41.27 -19.16 20.47
N ILE A 809 41.14 -20.22 21.26
CA ILE A 809 40.04 -21.19 21.19
C ILE A 809 39.27 -21.12 22.51
N GLN A 810 37.97 -20.84 22.46
CA GLN A 810 37.21 -20.50 23.67
C GLN A 810 35.72 -20.85 23.58
N TRP A 811 35.10 -20.96 24.76
CA TRP A 811 33.65 -21.09 24.96
C TRP A 811 32.99 -22.19 24.15
N ALA A 812 32.91 -23.40 24.70
CA ALA A 812 32.26 -24.58 24.11
C ALA A 812 32.74 -24.95 22.70
N SER A 813 33.79 -24.29 22.18
CA SER A 813 34.39 -24.62 20.90
C SER A 813 34.96 -26.03 20.96
N SER A 814 34.63 -26.84 19.97
CA SER A 814 35.00 -28.26 19.98
C SER A 814 35.41 -28.80 18.62
N ARG A 815 36.31 -29.80 18.64
CA ARG A 815 36.84 -30.50 17.46
C ARG A 815 37.47 -29.59 16.41
N ASN A 816 38.00 -28.45 16.83
CA ASN A 816 38.73 -27.57 15.93
C ASN A 816 40.16 -28.06 15.76
N VAL A 817 40.69 -27.93 14.54
CA VAL A 817 42.05 -28.37 14.20
C VAL A 817 42.84 -27.19 13.64
N VAL A 818 43.99 -26.91 14.22
CA VAL A 818 44.92 -25.88 13.78
C VAL A 818 46.24 -26.57 13.46
N LYS A 819 46.70 -26.49 12.21
CA LYS A 819 47.91 -27.21 11.79
C LYS A 819 48.82 -26.44 10.84
N ASN A 820 50.12 -26.72 10.92
CA ASN A 820 51.16 -26.11 10.08
C ASN A 820 51.16 -24.58 10.19
N CYS A 821 50.90 -24.04 11.38
CA CYS A 821 50.80 -22.59 11.61
C CYS A 821 52.05 -22.07 12.34
N THR A 822 52.37 -20.80 12.16
CA THR A 822 53.42 -20.10 12.91
C THR A 822 52.80 -18.95 13.71
N PHE A 823 52.99 -18.95 15.02
CA PHE A 823 52.45 -17.97 15.94
C PHE A 823 53.59 -17.18 16.57
N PHE A 824 53.51 -15.85 16.49
CA PHE A 824 54.38 -14.91 17.23
C PHE A 824 53.65 -14.33 18.45
N VAL A 825 52.71 -15.11 18.97
CA VAL A 825 51.80 -14.86 20.09
C VAL A 825 51.48 -16.21 20.72
N ASP A 826 50.94 -16.21 21.93
CA ASP A 826 50.45 -17.40 22.60
C ASP A 826 49.27 -18.07 21.87
N VAL A 827 49.21 -19.39 22.02
CA VAL A 827 48.02 -20.19 21.73
C VAL A 827 47.25 -20.34 23.04
N ASN A 828 46.11 -19.65 23.14
CA ASN A 828 45.33 -19.52 24.36
C ASN A 828 44.05 -20.37 24.30
N PHE A 829 43.97 -21.39 25.14
CA PHE A 829 42.70 -22.02 25.49
C PHE A 829 42.06 -21.14 26.57
N HIS A 830 41.21 -20.22 26.13
CA HIS A 830 40.72 -19.11 26.94
C HIS A 830 39.44 -19.48 27.72
N GLY A 831 39.32 -20.76 28.09
CA GLY A 831 38.29 -21.25 28.99
C GLY A 831 36.92 -21.40 28.34
N GLY A 832 35.95 -21.62 29.22
CA GLY A 832 34.56 -21.85 28.82
C GLY A 832 34.33 -23.27 28.34
N TYR A 833 35.03 -24.26 28.93
CA TYR A 833 34.89 -25.67 28.60
C TYR A 833 35.03 -25.97 27.09
N SER A 834 36.01 -25.32 26.45
CA SER A 834 36.44 -25.74 25.12
C SER A 834 37.08 -27.12 25.22
N ARG A 835 36.89 -27.99 24.24
CA ARG A 835 37.27 -29.42 24.35
C ARG A 835 37.57 -30.04 23.00
N PHE A 836 38.30 -31.15 22.97
CA PHE A 836 38.64 -31.90 21.74
C PHE A 836 39.31 -31.06 20.65
N ASN A 837 39.90 -29.90 20.98
CA ASN A 837 40.60 -29.08 20.00
C ASN A 837 42.06 -29.54 19.88
N THR A 838 42.64 -29.41 18.70
CA THR A 838 44.03 -29.82 18.47
C THR A 838 44.79 -28.74 17.73
N VAL A 839 45.89 -28.27 18.32
CA VAL A 839 46.92 -27.51 17.63
C VAL A 839 48.08 -28.45 17.36
N LYS A 840 48.52 -28.59 16.11
CA LYS A 840 49.58 -29.53 15.78
C LYS A 840 50.52 -29.09 14.68
N ASP A 841 51.70 -29.71 14.64
CA ASP A 841 52.67 -29.55 13.56
C ASP A 841 52.95 -28.06 13.29
N SER A 842 53.02 -27.25 14.35
CA SER A 842 53.05 -25.79 14.29
C SER A 842 54.28 -25.23 15.02
N GLU A 843 54.51 -23.92 14.92
CA GLU A 843 55.58 -23.22 15.63
C GLU A 843 54.99 -22.09 16.47
N ILE A 844 55.42 -21.98 17.72
CA ILE A 844 55.07 -20.87 18.62
C ILE A 844 56.37 -20.19 19.03
N ILE A 845 56.52 -18.93 18.64
CA ILE A 845 57.71 -18.11 18.82
C ILE A 845 57.31 -16.90 19.67
N ILE A 846 57.59 -16.94 20.97
CA ILE A 846 57.19 -15.86 21.87
C ILE A 846 58.27 -14.77 21.90
N PRO A 847 57.97 -13.54 21.47
CA PRO A 847 58.93 -12.43 21.55
C PRO A 847 58.98 -11.84 22.96
N LYS A 848 60.14 -11.29 23.36
CA LYS A 848 60.39 -10.62 24.66
C LYS A 848 59.26 -9.70 25.16
N GLY A 849 58.59 -8.98 24.26
CA GLY A 849 57.51 -8.04 24.61
C GLY A 849 56.14 -8.69 24.85
N HIS A 850 55.99 -10.01 24.72
CA HIS A 850 54.72 -10.72 24.88
C HIS A 850 54.63 -11.43 26.25
N PRO A 851 53.70 -11.02 27.13
CA PRO A 851 53.75 -11.41 28.54
C PRO A 851 53.15 -12.78 28.88
N TRP A 852 52.58 -13.49 27.91
CA TRP A 852 51.93 -14.80 28.13
C TRP A 852 52.83 -15.95 27.71
N SER A 853 52.65 -17.09 28.37
CA SER A 853 53.37 -18.32 28.04
C SER A 853 52.98 -18.81 26.64
N PRO A 854 53.82 -19.61 25.96
CA PRO A 854 53.55 -20.09 24.60
C PRO A 854 52.19 -20.78 24.42
N VAL A 855 51.77 -21.52 25.44
CA VAL A 855 50.46 -22.17 25.50
C VAL A 855 49.85 -21.86 26.86
N GLU A 856 48.67 -21.23 26.85
CA GLU A 856 47.94 -20.86 28.05
C GLU A 856 46.64 -21.66 28.15
N LYS A 857 46.29 -22.08 29.37
CA LYS A 857 45.02 -22.71 29.71
C LYS A 857 44.38 -21.93 30.87
N THR A 858 43.06 -21.84 30.87
CA THR A 858 42.37 -21.10 31.94
C THR A 858 42.43 -21.85 33.27
N PRO A 859 42.94 -21.24 34.35
CA PRO A 859 43.10 -21.92 35.64
C PRO A 859 41.75 -22.10 36.37
N PRO A 860 41.65 -23.08 37.30
CA PRO A 860 40.43 -23.37 38.09
C PRO A 860 39.79 -22.17 38.81
N ASP A 861 40.58 -21.20 39.23
CA ASP A 861 40.21 -20.03 40.02
C ASP A 861 40.00 -18.75 39.19
N ALA A 862 40.05 -18.84 37.85
CA ALA A 862 39.81 -17.70 36.98
C ALA A 862 38.39 -17.10 37.13
N HIS A 863 38.32 -15.77 37.26
CA HIS A 863 37.06 -15.04 37.36
C HIS A 863 36.39 -14.77 36.00
N TRP A 864 37.14 -14.83 34.90
CA TRP A 864 36.67 -14.44 33.56
C TRP A 864 36.01 -15.58 32.78
N ALA A 865 36.50 -16.81 32.94
CA ALA A 865 35.99 -18.02 32.31
C ALA A 865 36.31 -19.25 33.17
N PRO A 866 35.53 -20.34 33.11
CA PRO A 866 35.87 -21.59 33.76
C PRO A 866 36.93 -22.36 32.96
N PRO A 867 37.57 -23.40 33.54
CA PRO A 867 38.59 -24.19 32.87
C PRO A 867 38.13 -24.83 31.55
N ASP A 868 39.13 -25.16 30.73
CA ASP A 868 38.97 -25.92 29.51
C ASP A 868 38.89 -27.43 29.79
N GLY A 869 38.34 -28.20 28.85
CA GLY A 869 38.39 -29.66 28.88
C GLY A 869 39.82 -30.17 28.66
N GLU A 870 40.14 -31.29 29.32
CA GLU A 870 41.45 -31.94 29.25
C GLU A 870 41.79 -32.44 27.83
N GLU A 871 40.77 -32.63 26.98
CA GLU A 871 40.93 -33.19 25.64
C GLU A 871 41.51 -32.19 24.62
N ASN A 872 41.76 -30.94 25.03
CA ASN A 872 42.50 -29.98 24.23
C ASN A 872 44.00 -30.31 24.20
N LYS A 873 44.55 -30.49 23.00
CA LYS A 873 45.92 -30.96 22.80
C LYS A 873 46.75 -30.01 21.95
N VAL A 874 48.03 -29.88 22.30
CA VAL A 874 49.07 -29.28 21.46
C VAL A 874 50.08 -30.39 21.16
N LEU A 875 50.25 -30.76 19.89
CA LEU A 875 51.01 -31.95 19.47
C LEU A 875 52.06 -31.58 18.42
N ASN A 876 53.28 -32.13 18.50
CA ASN A 876 54.34 -31.89 17.50
C ASN A 876 54.55 -30.39 17.19
N THR A 877 54.45 -29.52 18.19
CA THR A 877 54.56 -28.07 18.02
C THR A 877 55.89 -27.60 18.61
N LYS A 878 56.71 -26.92 17.79
CA LYS A 878 57.99 -26.36 18.23
C LYS A 878 57.74 -25.07 19.00
N ILE A 879 58.34 -24.94 20.18
CA ILE A 879 58.25 -23.74 21.02
C ILE A 879 59.62 -23.07 21.05
N ILE A 880 59.67 -21.78 20.77
CA ILE A 880 60.87 -20.93 20.78
C ILE A 880 60.56 -19.71 21.66
N LEU A 881 61.43 -19.43 22.63
CA LEU A 881 61.36 -18.26 23.49
C LEU A 881 62.47 -17.30 23.08
N ASN A 882 62.12 -16.09 22.64
CA ASN A 882 63.06 -15.07 22.14
C ASN A 882 63.12 -13.86 23.06
#